data_AF-A0A3D5Z374-F1
#
_entry.id   AF-A0A3D5Z374-F1
#
_cell.length_a   1.000
_cell.length_b   1.000
_cell.length_c   1.000
_cell.angle_alpha   90.00
_cell.angle_beta   90.00
_cell.angle_gamma   90.00
#
_symmetry.space_group_name_H-M   'P 1'
#
loop_
_entity.id
_entity.type
_entity.pdbx_description
1 polymer ?
#
loop_
_entity_poly.entity_id
_entity_poly.type
_entity_poly.pdbx_seq_one_letter_code
_entity_poly.pdbx_strand_id
1 'polypeptide(L)'
;MDWHKLKRFFQFDTAGWIASSSLLICAVSGILLAILYDFTRAHQSVSEILLFNPAASLVRNLHYWSAQIFFIFSVLHVYDHLSKSTETNIRNRRTWLFLCLVIVFLGYEMISGFILKGDAAGIQAGRILASLLESLPFFGKMLSSAFTGVGENSQIVYIQHVATGTILLFITVYDHVKTIWPKRKSWIIVFLIILVLSLLFRAPLGQADSAQIKGPWFFVGIQEMLHLTSHPAYVIILIFILLLVIYFLPRFRRNYRTLTKRILLVAGIFYLIMTLVALLFRGENWEWKSLRENKLSGEQLLIFDPVDLFRFDTQKIIPENQRRESCLMCHASMKGLSESHNPVVMGCVACHKGDPYATGKSMAHRNMILVPGNFTNVQQTCGTQNCHADITDRMQQSLMTSQSGIISVDKFVFGETISLNDTFHIKNLGHSAADTHLRNLCAGCHLGVEKTKTGNAEWLERGGGCNACHLHYSDDATASMKRMQAKTSVAVDEIHPTIDIQVSNDRCLSCHSRSGRISLSYEGWNERGEGTAEKSPARTKGLPDNRVVEFVQADVHHQKGMACIDCHTSYDLMGDGKHHAHKEDAVSVQCVDCHTTGKVNSIAVSSLPDKESQMIAWLRKTDPKTNVVLTAKNQHPLMNTRVDSLDRIFLKDKLTGKDHESKPVASVCTKGKGHSRLSCEACHTAWVPQCIGCHNTFENETAGFDLLTGKTTKSTWVEFAGNSFAEPPVLGINSATNQVVTAIPGMVMTIDKESFEKGKGKSFHRLYAPTSGHTTQREGRSCKSCHNDPLAIGFGRGELIYSVAGNTGNWTFEPRFSLNPNDNLPEDAWTGFLKEAQAPFATRDWLRPFNVSEQKRILEVGACLNCHDEKSKVMDQALDDYEQTLARRIKECVVAEERGVKLHTSK
;
A
#
# COMPACT_ATOMS: atom_id res chain seq x y z
N MET A 1 -39.71 -15.59 50.48
CA MET A 1 -38.87 -16.42 49.59
C MET A 1 -37.58 -16.72 50.33
N ASP A 2 -37.36 -17.98 50.74
CA ASP A 2 -36.30 -18.37 51.67
C ASP A 2 -34.93 -18.40 50.97
N TRP A 3 -34.11 -17.38 51.23
CA TRP A 3 -32.78 -17.17 50.63
C TRP A 3 -31.82 -18.34 50.89
N HIS A 4 -31.99 -19.07 52.00
CA HIS A 4 -31.21 -20.26 52.30
C HIS A 4 -31.58 -21.45 51.40
N LYS A 5 -32.87 -21.64 51.08
CA LYS A 5 -33.31 -22.64 50.10
C LYS A 5 -32.82 -22.29 48.70
N LEU A 6 -32.82 -21.00 48.32
CA LEU A 6 -32.28 -20.53 47.05
C LEU A 6 -30.77 -20.80 46.94
N LYS A 7 -29.98 -20.45 47.96
CA LYS A 7 -28.52 -20.66 47.98
C LYS A 7 -28.14 -22.15 47.92
N ARG A 8 -28.90 -23.03 48.61
CA ARG A 8 -28.70 -24.49 48.56
C ARG A 8 -29.12 -25.08 47.21
N PHE A 9 -30.10 -24.47 46.54
CA PHE A 9 -30.49 -24.81 45.17
C PHE A 9 -29.39 -24.46 44.16
N PHE A 10 -28.72 -23.31 44.28
CA PHE A 10 -27.63 -22.91 43.38
C PHE A 10 -26.24 -23.52 43.69
N GLN A 11 -26.12 -24.40 44.69
CA GLN A 11 -24.86 -25.10 44.97
C GLN A 11 -24.56 -26.10 43.84
N PHE A 12 -23.46 -25.87 43.11
CA PHE A 12 -23.00 -26.69 41.99
C PHE A 12 -22.69 -28.13 42.42
N ASP A 13 -23.09 -29.11 41.58
CA ASP A 13 -22.70 -30.52 41.70
C ASP A 13 -21.23 -30.72 41.22
N THR A 14 -20.73 -31.96 41.26
CA THR A 14 -19.40 -32.31 40.76
C THR A 14 -19.23 -31.99 39.27
N ALA A 15 -18.00 -31.69 38.83
CA ALA A 15 -17.66 -31.38 37.43
C ALA A 15 -18.22 -32.41 36.41
N GLY A 16 -18.25 -33.71 36.77
CA GLY A 16 -18.82 -34.75 35.91
C GLY A 16 -20.33 -34.63 35.63
N TRP A 17 -21.12 -34.13 36.58
CA TRP A 17 -22.56 -33.88 36.36
C TRP A 17 -22.79 -32.66 35.48
N ILE A 18 -21.93 -31.65 35.57
CA ILE A 18 -21.95 -30.48 34.68
C ILE A 18 -21.58 -30.91 33.26
N ALA A 19 -20.51 -31.70 33.10
CA ALA A 19 -20.10 -32.26 31.81
C ALA A 19 -21.22 -33.11 31.19
N SER A 20 -21.80 -34.05 31.94
CA SER A 20 -22.89 -34.92 31.46
C SER A 20 -24.15 -34.12 31.08
N SER A 21 -24.48 -33.08 31.85
CA SER A 21 -25.60 -32.18 31.52
C SER A 21 -25.35 -31.42 30.21
N SER A 22 -24.12 -30.93 30.03
CA SER A 22 -23.71 -30.19 28.83
C SER A 22 -23.66 -31.09 27.60
N LEU A 23 -23.19 -32.34 27.73
CA LEU A 23 -23.21 -33.33 26.65
C LEU A 23 -24.64 -33.60 26.15
N LEU A 24 -25.61 -33.77 27.07
CA LEU A 24 -27.00 -34.00 26.69
C LEU A 24 -27.60 -32.79 25.96
N ILE A 25 -27.32 -31.57 26.44
CA ILE A 25 -27.77 -30.33 25.78
C ILE A 25 -27.14 -30.20 24.39
N CYS A 26 -25.84 -30.50 24.27
CA CYS A 26 -25.09 -30.49 23.01
C CYS A 26 -25.66 -31.48 22.00
N ALA A 27 -25.96 -32.70 22.42
CA ALA A 27 -26.53 -33.73 21.54
C ALA A 27 -27.92 -33.34 21.02
N VAL A 28 -28.81 -32.87 21.90
CA VAL A 28 -30.17 -32.45 21.50
C VAL A 28 -30.12 -31.25 20.55
N SER A 29 -29.32 -30.23 20.87
CA SER A 29 -29.15 -29.08 19.97
C SER A 29 -28.46 -29.45 18.66
N GLY A 30 -27.53 -30.42 18.68
CA GLY A 30 -26.85 -30.95 17.48
C GLY A 30 -27.80 -31.67 16.54
N ILE A 31 -28.73 -32.49 17.06
CA ILE A 31 -29.78 -33.15 16.26
C ILE A 31 -30.65 -32.12 15.54
N LEU A 32 -31.04 -31.05 16.24
CA LEU A 32 -31.84 -29.98 15.66
C LEU A 32 -31.08 -29.22 14.56
N LEU A 33 -29.77 -28.99 14.73
CA LEU A 33 -28.93 -28.35 13.70
C LEU A 33 -28.65 -29.25 12.51
N ALA A 34 -28.49 -30.56 12.74
CA ALA A 34 -28.17 -31.52 11.69
C ALA A 34 -29.22 -31.55 10.57
N ILE A 35 -30.47 -31.19 10.88
CA ILE A 35 -31.58 -31.08 9.92
C ILE A 35 -31.43 -29.84 9.00
N LEU A 36 -30.88 -28.74 9.53
CA LEU A 36 -30.77 -27.46 8.82
C LEU A 36 -29.41 -27.27 8.13
N TYR A 37 -28.41 -28.07 8.51
CA TYR A 37 -27.05 -27.97 8.01
C TYR A 37 -26.89 -28.64 6.64
N ASP A 38 -26.23 -27.96 5.71
CA ASP A 38 -25.89 -28.48 4.38
C ASP A 38 -24.38 -28.69 4.29
N PHE A 39 -23.94 -29.96 4.30
CA PHE A 39 -22.52 -30.32 4.23
C PHE A 39 -21.87 -30.03 2.87
N THR A 40 -22.65 -29.82 1.81
CA THR A 40 -22.13 -29.41 0.49
C THR A 40 -21.82 -27.92 0.43
N ARG A 41 -22.52 -27.13 1.27
CA ARG A 41 -22.36 -25.68 1.41
C ARG A 41 -22.23 -25.30 2.88
N ALA A 42 -21.28 -25.94 3.56
CA ALA A 42 -21.09 -25.89 5.01
C ALA A 42 -21.12 -24.46 5.57
N HIS A 43 -20.24 -23.59 5.07
CA HIS A 43 -20.14 -22.20 5.52
C HIS A 43 -21.42 -21.41 5.27
N GLN A 44 -21.93 -21.49 4.03
CA GLN A 44 -23.12 -20.77 3.61
C GLN A 44 -24.34 -21.14 4.47
N SER A 45 -24.59 -22.44 4.72
CA SER A 45 -25.72 -22.88 5.53
C SER A 45 -25.66 -22.34 6.96
N VAL A 46 -24.47 -22.26 7.54
CA VAL A 46 -24.26 -21.69 8.89
C VAL A 46 -24.43 -20.17 8.88
N SER A 47 -23.94 -19.47 7.85
CA SER A 47 -24.17 -18.03 7.69
C SER A 47 -25.66 -17.71 7.52
N GLU A 48 -26.39 -18.51 6.75
CA GLU A 48 -27.83 -18.35 6.55
C GLU A 48 -28.63 -18.58 7.84
N ILE A 49 -28.23 -19.55 8.67
CA ILE A 49 -28.79 -19.73 10.01
C ILE A 49 -28.63 -18.45 10.85
N LEU A 50 -27.43 -17.84 10.83
CA LEU A 50 -27.17 -16.62 11.62
C LEU A 50 -27.95 -15.41 11.11
N LEU A 51 -28.07 -15.25 9.78
CA LEU A 51 -28.65 -14.05 9.16
C LEU A 51 -30.18 -14.10 9.07
N PHE A 52 -30.76 -15.28 8.83
CA PHE A 52 -32.16 -15.42 8.44
C PHE A 52 -33.03 -16.21 9.43
N ASN A 53 -32.44 -16.94 10.38
CA ASN A 53 -33.21 -17.80 11.29
C ASN A 53 -32.77 -17.62 12.76
N PRO A 54 -33.33 -16.63 13.48
CA PRO A 54 -32.98 -16.37 14.88
C PRO A 54 -33.14 -17.58 15.80
N ALA A 55 -34.16 -18.42 15.58
CA ALA A 55 -34.38 -19.62 16.36
C ALA A 55 -33.27 -20.67 16.12
N ALA A 56 -32.89 -20.92 14.87
CA ALA A 56 -31.78 -21.80 14.54
C ALA A 56 -30.43 -21.24 15.02
N SER A 57 -30.26 -19.92 14.99
CA SER A 57 -29.10 -19.22 15.57
C SER A 57 -28.99 -19.48 17.08
N LEU A 58 -30.10 -19.42 17.83
CA LEU A 58 -30.13 -19.81 19.24
C LEU A 58 -29.74 -21.28 19.44
N VAL A 59 -30.27 -22.20 18.63
CA VAL A 59 -29.90 -23.62 18.71
C VAL A 59 -28.41 -23.83 18.43
N ARG A 60 -27.84 -23.09 17.47
CA ARG A 60 -26.40 -23.09 17.18
C ARG A 60 -25.58 -22.60 18.37
N ASN A 61 -26.02 -21.51 19.01
CA ASN A 61 -25.36 -20.99 20.21
C ASN A 61 -25.43 -22.01 21.36
N LEU A 62 -26.59 -22.65 21.57
CA LEU A 62 -26.76 -23.72 22.56
C LEU A 62 -25.79 -24.87 22.31
N HIS A 63 -25.67 -25.34 21.07
CA HIS A 63 -24.76 -26.41 20.69
C HIS A 63 -23.29 -26.02 20.94
N TYR A 64 -22.86 -24.85 20.48
CA TYR A 64 -21.49 -24.38 20.68
C TYR A 64 -21.15 -24.22 22.16
N TRP A 65 -21.93 -23.47 22.94
CA TRP A 65 -21.63 -23.20 24.34
C TRP A 65 -21.71 -24.45 25.22
N SER A 66 -22.65 -25.35 24.94
CA SER A 66 -22.71 -26.64 25.63
C SER A 66 -21.50 -27.52 25.30
N ALA A 67 -20.99 -27.51 24.05
CA ALA A 67 -19.75 -28.19 23.69
C ALA A 67 -18.53 -27.60 24.42
N GLN A 68 -18.40 -26.26 24.50
CA GLN A 68 -17.30 -25.61 25.23
C GLN A 68 -17.31 -25.98 26.72
N ILE A 69 -18.48 -25.90 27.36
CA ILE A 69 -18.63 -26.25 28.78
C ILE A 69 -18.41 -27.74 28.99
N PHE A 70 -18.92 -28.60 28.11
CA PHE A 70 -18.66 -30.04 28.15
C PHE A 70 -17.16 -30.34 28.12
N PHE A 71 -16.41 -29.72 27.21
CA PHE A 71 -14.96 -29.92 27.11
C PHE A 71 -14.22 -29.45 28.35
N ILE A 72 -14.46 -28.21 28.81
CA ILE A 72 -13.81 -27.63 30.00
C ILE A 72 -14.10 -28.48 31.24
N PHE A 73 -15.36 -28.84 31.48
CA PHE A 73 -15.74 -29.59 32.67
C PHE A 73 -15.33 -31.07 32.58
N SER A 74 -15.15 -31.64 31.39
CA SER A 74 -14.51 -32.95 31.19
C SER A 74 -13.05 -32.93 31.63
N VAL A 75 -12.28 -31.91 31.25
CA VAL A 75 -10.88 -31.74 31.70
C VAL A 75 -10.81 -31.52 33.22
N LEU A 76 -11.66 -30.66 33.78
CA LEU A 76 -11.74 -30.43 35.23
C LEU A 76 -12.16 -31.69 35.98
N HIS A 77 -13.06 -32.50 35.43
CA HIS A 77 -13.47 -33.78 36.01
C HIS A 77 -12.31 -34.77 36.05
N VAL A 78 -11.52 -34.89 34.98
CA VAL A 78 -10.30 -35.70 34.97
C VAL A 78 -9.31 -35.19 36.02
N TYR A 79 -9.06 -33.88 36.08
CA TYR A 79 -8.17 -33.30 37.07
C TYR A 79 -8.63 -33.55 38.51
N ASP A 80 -9.91 -33.36 38.81
CA ASP A 80 -10.49 -33.61 40.14
C ASP A 80 -10.28 -35.07 40.56
N HIS A 81 -10.48 -36.02 39.64
CA HIS A 81 -10.24 -37.44 39.89
C HIS A 81 -8.76 -37.74 40.17
N LEU A 82 -7.85 -37.19 39.38
CA LEU A 82 -6.40 -37.39 39.54
C LEU A 82 -5.88 -36.75 40.83
N SER A 83 -6.36 -35.55 41.17
CA SER A 83 -5.99 -34.81 42.38
C SER A 83 -6.44 -35.55 43.64
N LYS A 84 -7.69 -36.02 43.67
CA LYS A 84 -8.24 -36.85 44.76
C LYS A 84 -7.70 -38.28 44.79
N SER A 85 -6.83 -38.65 43.85
CA SER A 85 -6.26 -39.99 43.71
C SER A 85 -7.30 -41.11 43.60
N THR A 86 -8.41 -40.81 42.93
CA THR A 86 -9.55 -41.71 42.77
C THR A 86 -9.50 -42.54 41.48
N GLU A 87 -8.45 -42.38 40.66
CA GLU A 87 -8.24 -43.18 39.45
C GLU A 87 -8.14 -44.69 39.73
N THR A 88 -7.76 -45.09 40.95
CA THR A 88 -7.74 -46.51 41.37
C THR A 88 -9.10 -47.05 41.75
N ASN A 89 -10.12 -46.21 41.88
CA ASN A 89 -11.48 -46.65 42.22
C ASN A 89 -12.15 -47.34 41.03
N ILE A 90 -11.68 -47.08 39.80
CA ILE A 90 -12.17 -47.72 38.57
C ILE A 90 -11.47 -49.07 38.43
N ARG A 91 -12.03 -50.09 39.08
CA ARG A 91 -11.46 -51.46 39.08
C ARG A 91 -11.62 -52.19 37.74
N ASN A 92 -12.59 -51.78 36.92
CA ASN A 92 -12.82 -52.42 35.63
C ASN A 92 -11.82 -51.92 34.57
N ARG A 93 -10.93 -52.83 34.13
CA ARG A 93 -9.95 -52.56 33.07
C ARG A 93 -10.59 -52.12 31.77
N ARG A 94 -11.77 -52.65 31.44
CA ARG A 94 -12.54 -52.28 30.25
C ARG A 94 -12.95 -50.81 30.32
N THR A 95 -13.57 -50.39 31.43
CA THR A 95 -14.03 -49.01 31.61
C THR A 95 -12.86 -48.02 31.60
N TRP A 96 -11.71 -48.36 32.21
CA TRP A 96 -10.52 -47.51 32.13
C TRP A 96 -9.97 -47.36 30.71
N LEU A 97 -9.96 -48.45 29.92
CA LEU A 97 -9.57 -48.39 28.51
C LEU A 97 -10.51 -47.48 27.71
N PHE A 98 -11.82 -47.62 27.88
CA PHE A 98 -12.80 -46.74 27.22
C PHE A 98 -12.61 -45.28 27.62
N LEU A 99 -12.36 -44.98 28.90
CA LEU A 99 -12.06 -43.62 29.36
C LEU A 99 -10.77 -43.05 28.77
N CYS A 100 -9.75 -43.87 28.49
CA CYS A 100 -8.55 -43.40 27.80
C CYS A 100 -8.84 -43.11 26.32
N LEU A 101 -9.62 -43.97 25.65
CA LEU A 101 -10.04 -43.78 24.26
C LEU A 101 -10.95 -42.56 24.10
N VAL A 102 -11.81 -42.28 25.09
CA VAL A 102 -12.73 -41.13 25.05
C VAL A 102 -12.00 -39.80 24.97
N ILE A 103 -10.76 -39.70 25.46
CA ILE A 103 -9.96 -38.47 25.36
C ILE A 103 -9.67 -38.15 23.89
N VAL A 104 -9.36 -39.17 23.09
CA VAL A 104 -9.11 -39.03 21.65
C VAL A 104 -10.40 -38.66 20.92
N PHE A 105 -11.50 -39.38 21.21
CA PHE A 105 -12.79 -39.10 20.58
C PHE A 105 -13.38 -37.75 21.00
N LEU A 106 -13.17 -37.30 22.23
CA LEU A 106 -13.53 -35.97 22.69
C LEU A 106 -12.78 -34.91 21.89
N GLY A 107 -11.48 -35.08 21.69
CA GLY A 107 -10.68 -34.19 20.82
C GLY A 107 -11.18 -34.19 19.38
N TYR A 108 -11.51 -35.37 18.84
CA TYR A 108 -12.06 -35.52 17.49
C TYR A 108 -13.42 -34.83 17.33
N GLU A 109 -14.35 -35.00 18.28
CA GLU A 109 -15.66 -34.35 18.24
C GLU A 109 -15.56 -32.82 18.27
N MET A 110 -14.61 -32.30 19.06
CA MET A 110 -14.37 -30.87 19.14
C MET A 110 -13.78 -30.31 17.83
N ILE A 111 -12.82 -30.99 17.19
CA ILE A 111 -12.24 -30.52 15.92
C ILE A 111 -13.16 -30.76 14.72
N SER A 112 -13.89 -31.88 14.67
CA SER A 112 -14.84 -32.15 13.60
C SER A 112 -15.98 -31.13 13.58
N GLY A 113 -16.56 -30.79 14.74
CA GLY A 113 -17.52 -29.68 14.83
C GLY A 113 -16.94 -28.32 14.40
N PHE A 114 -15.65 -28.06 14.67
CA PHE A 114 -14.96 -26.86 14.20
C PHE A 114 -14.75 -26.84 12.68
N ILE A 115 -14.41 -27.98 12.08
CA ILE A 115 -14.28 -28.15 10.62
C ILE A 115 -15.62 -27.90 9.93
N LEU A 116 -16.72 -28.38 10.51
CA LEU A 116 -18.07 -28.24 9.95
C LEU A 116 -18.58 -26.78 9.87
N LYS A 117 -17.90 -25.82 10.51
CA LYS A 117 -18.17 -24.39 10.26
C LYS A 117 -17.93 -23.99 8.79
N GLY A 118 -17.02 -24.68 8.10
CA GLY A 118 -16.65 -24.40 6.71
C GLY A 118 -15.97 -23.05 6.48
N ASP A 119 -15.60 -22.31 7.54
CA ASP A 119 -14.79 -21.09 7.40
C ASP A 119 -13.33 -21.45 7.07
N ALA A 120 -12.52 -20.46 6.67
CA ALA A 120 -11.12 -20.67 6.29
C ALA A 120 -10.32 -21.43 7.38
N ALA A 121 -10.60 -21.13 8.66
CA ALA A 121 -10.00 -21.79 9.79
C ALA A 121 -10.43 -23.26 9.93
N GLY A 122 -11.71 -23.56 9.76
CA GLY A 122 -12.25 -24.92 9.77
C GLY A 122 -11.69 -25.77 8.63
N ILE A 123 -11.62 -25.23 7.42
CA ILE A 123 -11.05 -25.92 6.26
C ILE A 123 -9.56 -26.23 6.50
N GLN A 124 -8.79 -25.27 6.98
CA GLN A 124 -7.38 -25.48 7.29
C GLN A 124 -7.17 -26.47 8.44
N ALA A 125 -8.03 -26.46 9.46
CA ALA A 125 -7.99 -27.45 10.53
C ALA A 125 -8.23 -28.88 10.00
N GLY A 126 -9.15 -29.05 9.03
CA GLY A 126 -9.34 -30.30 8.30
C GLY A 126 -8.09 -30.69 7.49
N ARG A 127 -7.53 -29.71 6.79
CA ARG A 127 -6.17 -29.65 6.21
C ARG A 127 -5.13 -30.40 7.04
N ILE A 128 -4.92 -29.84 8.23
CA ILE A 128 -3.92 -30.26 9.20
C ILE A 128 -4.27 -31.63 9.79
N LEU A 129 -5.52 -31.88 10.14
CA LEU A 129 -5.95 -33.17 10.70
C LEU A 129 -5.70 -34.33 9.72
N ALA A 130 -6.04 -34.15 8.44
CA ALA A 130 -5.80 -35.14 7.39
C ALA A 130 -4.29 -35.44 7.26
N SER A 131 -3.46 -34.40 7.20
CA SER A 131 -2.00 -34.55 7.11
C SER A 131 -1.40 -35.25 8.35
N LEU A 132 -1.87 -34.93 9.56
CA LEU A 132 -1.45 -35.61 10.78
C LEU A 132 -1.82 -37.10 10.77
N LEU A 133 -3.04 -37.45 10.33
CA LEU A 133 -3.45 -38.85 10.20
C LEU A 133 -2.61 -39.59 9.15
N GLU A 134 -2.36 -38.98 8.00
CA GLU A 134 -1.55 -39.57 6.92
C GLU A 134 -0.10 -39.81 7.30
N SER A 135 0.45 -39.03 8.22
CA SER A 135 1.80 -39.22 8.72
C SER A 135 1.99 -40.49 9.56
N LEU A 136 0.88 -41.15 9.98
CA LEU A 136 0.95 -42.42 10.69
C LEU A 136 1.36 -43.56 9.73
N PRO A 137 2.39 -44.36 10.09
CA PRO A 137 2.82 -45.46 9.25
C PRO A 137 1.73 -46.53 9.13
N PHE A 138 1.73 -47.24 7.99
CA PHE A 138 0.84 -48.36 7.64
C PHE A 138 -0.65 -48.01 7.41
N PHE A 139 -1.29 -47.30 8.34
CA PHE A 139 -2.75 -47.08 8.33
C PHE A 139 -3.17 -45.62 8.13
N GLY A 140 -2.23 -44.68 8.02
CA GLY A 140 -2.53 -43.24 8.01
C GLY A 140 -3.50 -42.78 6.93
N LYS A 141 -3.29 -43.22 5.67
CA LYS A 141 -4.19 -42.89 4.55
C LYS A 141 -5.61 -43.43 4.75
N MET A 142 -5.72 -44.65 5.29
CA MET A 142 -7.01 -45.27 5.61
C MET A 142 -7.74 -44.49 6.70
N LEU A 143 -7.02 -44.07 7.75
CA LEU A 143 -7.58 -43.27 8.85
C LEU A 143 -8.01 -41.88 8.37
N SER A 144 -7.19 -41.20 7.57
CA SER A 144 -7.54 -39.92 6.92
C SER A 144 -8.82 -40.06 6.09
N SER A 145 -8.87 -41.04 5.19
CA SER A 145 -10.07 -41.27 4.37
C SER A 145 -11.32 -41.59 5.20
N ALA A 146 -11.19 -42.30 6.32
CA ALA A 146 -12.31 -42.66 7.18
C ALA A 146 -12.84 -41.50 8.04
N PHE A 147 -11.97 -40.58 8.50
CA PHE A 147 -12.32 -39.54 9.47
C PHE A 147 -12.35 -38.11 8.90
N THR A 148 -11.60 -37.83 7.84
CA THR A 148 -11.61 -36.53 7.15
C THR A 148 -12.18 -36.61 5.74
N GLY A 149 -12.21 -37.81 5.13
CA GLY A 149 -12.70 -38.00 3.76
C GLY A 149 -11.64 -37.72 2.70
N VAL A 150 -12.05 -37.74 1.44
CA VAL A 150 -11.20 -37.48 0.27
C VAL A 150 -11.74 -36.24 -0.46
N GLY A 151 -10.87 -35.26 -0.71
CA GLY A 151 -11.24 -33.98 -1.34
C GLY A 151 -11.83 -32.96 -0.35
N GLU A 152 -12.52 -31.94 -0.88
CA GLU A 152 -13.05 -30.82 -0.06
C GLU A 152 -14.48 -31.05 0.48
N ASN A 153 -15.07 -32.23 0.23
CA ASN A 153 -16.41 -32.57 0.71
C ASN A 153 -16.41 -32.89 2.21
N SER A 154 -17.19 -32.15 3.00
CA SER A 154 -17.30 -32.34 4.46
C SER A 154 -18.24 -33.47 4.90
N GLN A 155 -18.82 -34.22 3.97
CA GLN A 155 -19.78 -35.30 4.26
C GLN A 155 -19.23 -36.34 5.25
N ILE A 156 -17.99 -36.79 5.09
CA ILE A 156 -17.40 -37.79 5.99
C ILE A 156 -17.27 -37.21 7.40
N VAL A 157 -16.71 -36.00 7.53
CA VAL A 157 -16.59 -35.32 8.82
C VAL A 157 -17.95 -35.13 9.47
N TYR A 158 -18.97 -34.76 8.69
CA TYR A 158 -20.35 -34.58 9.15
C TYR A 158 -20.93 -35.89 9.71
N ILE A 159 -20.84 -37.00 8.96
CA ILE A 159 -21.34 -38.31 9.41
C ILE A 159 -20.60 -38.78 10.67
N GLN A 160 -19.28 -38.65 10.68
CA GLN A 160 -18.47 -39.08 11.82
C GLN A 160 -18.75 -38.27 13.08
N HIS A 161 -19.00 -36.96 12.96
CA HIS A 161 -19.39 -36.06 14.05
C HIS A 161 -20.79 -36.36 14.59
N VAL A 162 -21.80 -36.33 13.69
CA VAL A 162 -23.21 -36.45 14.10
C VAL A 162 -23.55 -37.86 14.59
N ALA A 163 -22.91 -38.90 14.05
CA ALA A 163 -23.20 -40.28 14.40
C ALA A 163 -22.05 -40.95 15.16
N THR A 164 -20.96 -41.30 14.49
CA THR A 164 -19.98 -42.26 15.03
C THR A 164 -19.35 -41.81 16.35
N GLY A 165 -18.73 -40.63 16.39
CA GLY A 165 -18.05 -40.17 17.59
C GLY A 165 -19.03 -39.77 18.70
N THR A 166 -20.16 -39.14 18.36
CA THR A 166 -21.26 -38.87 19.30
C THR A 166 -21.77 -40.16 19.96
N ILE A 167 -22.08 -41.21 19.20
CA ILE A 167 -22.53 -42.51 19.74
C ILE A 167 -21.46 -43.12 20.64
N LEU A 168 -20.19 -43.10 20.23
CA LEU A 168 -19.08 -43.63 21.04
C LEU A 168 -18.89 -42.87 22.36
N LEU A 169 -19.07 -41.55 22.36
CA LEU A 169 -19.07 -40.74 23.58
C LEU A 169 -20.19 -41.20 24.53
N PHE A 170 -21.43 -41.34 24.04
CA PHE A 170 -22.55 -41.79 24.87
C PHE A 170 -22.38 -43.22 25.39
N ILE A 171 -21.88 -44.15 24.57
CA ILE A 171 -21.56 -45.52 25.00
C ILE A 171 -20.54 -45.49 26.13
N THR A 172 -19.51 -44.67 26.02
CA THR A 172 -18.44 -44.57 27.02
C THR A 172 -18.94 -43.92 28.32
N VAL A 173 -19.72 -42.84 28.23
CA VAL A 173 -20.35 -42.20 29.38
C VAL A 173 -21.30 -43.16 30.08
N TYR A 174 -22.10 -43.92 29.33
CA TYR A 174 -22.96 -44.96 29.90
C TYR A 174 -22.14 -46.06 30.58
N ASP A 175 -21.04 -46.54 29.98
CA ASP A 175 -20.20 -47.53 30.65
C ASP A 175 -19.58 -46.99 31.96
N HIS A 176 -19.26 -45.69 31.99
CA HIS A 176 -18.66 -45.03 33.15
C HIS A 176 -19.65 -44.74 34.29
N VAL A 177 -20.79 -44.11 34.00
CA VAL A 177 -21.76 -43.60 35.00
C VAL A 177 -22.97 -44.54 35.15
N LYS A 178 -23.17 -45.48 34.22
CA LYS A 178 -24.34 -46.40 34.15
C LYS A 178 -25.69 -45.72 33.96
N THR A 179 -25.69 -44.43 33.64
CA THR A 179 -26.87 -43.65 33.24
C THR A 179 -26.48 -42.65 32.17
N ILE A 180 -27.41 -42.35 31.28
CA ILE A 180 -27.30 -41.26 30.29
C ILE A 180 -27.92 -39.97 30.86
N TRP A 181 -28.85 -40.11 31.80
CA TRP A 181 -29.57 -38.98 32.37
C TRP A 181 -28.74 -38.29 33.46
N PRO A 182 -28.43 -36.99 33.29
CA PRO A 182 -27.84 -36.18 34.34
C PRO A 182 -28.83 -36.01 35.51
N LYS A 183 -28.32 -35.70 36.70
CA LYS A 183 -29.18 -35.29 37.82
C LYS A 183 -30.06 -34.10 37.40
N ARG A 184 -31.37 -34.22 37.63
CA ARG A 184 -32.38 -33.21 37.24
C ARG A 184 -32.01 -31.79 37.69
N LYS A 185 -31.54 -31.64 38.94
CA LYS A 185 -31.12 -30.35 39.49
C LYS A 185 -29.95 -29.74 38.71
N SER A 186 -28.88 -30.51 38.50
CA SER A 186 -27.68 -30.04 37.79
C SER A 186 -28.02 -29.70 36.34
N TRP A 187 -28.84 -30.51 35.68
CA TRP A 187 -29.26 -30.28 34.31
C TRP A 187 -30.04 -28.97 34.14
N ILE A 188 -31.02 -28.69 35.02
CA ILE A 188 -31.80 -27.44 34.95
C ILE A 188 -30.88 -26.22 35.12
N ILE A 189 -29.96 -26.25 36.09
CA ILE A 189 -29.04 -25.13 36.34
C ILE A 189 -28.11 -24.91 35.15
N VAL A 190 -27.50 -25.99 34.64
CA VAL A 190 -26.59 -25.94 33.49
C VAL A 190 -27.32 -25.49 32.23
N PHE A 191 -28.54 -25.99 31.99
CA PHE A 191 -29.37 -25.55 30.87
C PHE A 191 -29.71 -24.06 30.95
N LEU A 192 -30.14 -23.55 32.10
CA LEU A 192 -30.43 -22.13 32.27
C LEU A 192 -29.19 -21.25 32.05
N ILE A 193 -28.02 -21.66 32.53
CA ILE A 193 -26.76 -20.95 32.30
C ILE A 193 -26.42 -20.94 30.82
N ILE A 194 -26.46 -22.09 30.15
CA ILE A 194 -26.18 -22.22 28.72
C ILE A 194 -27.19 -21.44 27.90
N LEU A 195 -28.46 -21.43 28.28
CA LEU A 195 -29.52 -20.66 27.62
C LEU A 195 -29.24 -19.16 27.71
N VAL A 196 -28.92 -18.63 28.90
CA VAL A 196 -28.56 -17.22 29.08
C VAL A 196 -27.31 -16.88 28.26
N LEU A 197 -26.28 -17.71 28.30
CA LEU A 197 -25.08 -17.53 27.47
C LEU A 197 -25.42 -17.51 25.98
N SER A 198 -26.30 -18.41 25.53
CA SER A 198 -26.67 -18.56 24.12
C SER A 198 -27.60 -17.45 23.63
N LEU A 199 -28.36 -16.83 24.52
CA LEU A 199 -29.19 -15.66 24.23
C LEU A 199 -28.37 -14.37 24.15
N LEU A 200 -27.26 -14.26 24.89
CA LEU A 200 -26.45 -13.04 24.97
C LEU A 200 -25.21 -13.07 24.06
N PHE A 201 -24.65 -14.26 23.84
CA PHE A 201 -23.39 -14.44 23.12
C PHE A 201 -23.55 -15.36 21.92
N ARG A 202 -23.24 -14.83 20.74
CA ARG A 202 -23.24 -15.57 19.48
C ARG A 202 -22.02 -16.49 19.39
N ALA A 203 -22.24 -17.71 18.92
CA ALA A 203 -21.16 -18.63 18.60
C ALA A 203 -20.32 -18.08 17.42
N PRO A 204 -18.97 -18.06 17.52
CA PRO A 204 -18.11 -17.50 16.47
C PRO A 204 -18.29 -18.17 15.11
N LEU A 205 -18.13 -17.39 14.04
CA LEU A 205 -18.04 -17.87 12.66
C LEU A 205 -17.04 -16.97 11.91
N GLY A 206 -16.04 -17.57 11.27
CA GLY A 206 -15.08 -16.85 10.44
C GLY A 206 -15.62 -16.55 9.04
N GLN A 207 -14.82 -15.84 8.23
CA GLN A 207 -15.06 -15.71 6.80
C GLN A 207 -14.50 -16.93 6.04
N ALA A 208 -15.11 -17.27 4.90
CA ALA A 208 -14.68 -18.40 4.07
C ALA A 208 -13.28 -18.20 3.46
N ASP A 209 -12.87 -16.95 3.27
CA ASP A 209 -11.63 -16.51 2.62
C ASP A 209 -10.71 -15.74 3.59
N SER A 210 -10.89 -15.89 4.91
CA SER A 210 -10.07 -15.17 5.90
C SER A 210 -8.58 -15.50 5.74
N ALA A 211 -7.74 -14.46 5.64
CA ALA A 211 -6.28 -14.62 5.62
C ALA A 211 -5.71 -15.01 6.99
N GLN A 212 -6.36 -14.65 8.09
CA GLN A 212 -5.96 -15.10 9.43
C GLN A 212 -6.63 -16.43 9.76
N ILE A 213 -5.80 -17.45 10.01
CA ILE A 213 -6.25 -18.82 10.29
C ILE A 213 -5.69 -19.27 11.64
N LYS A 214 -6.53 -19.26 12.68
CA LYS A 214 -6.24 -19.86 13.98
C LYS A 214 -7.09 -21.11 14.17
N GLY A 215 -6.49 -22.17 14.69
CA GLY A 215 -7.23 -23.33 15.17
C GLY A 215 -8.14 -22.98 16.35
N PRO A 216 -8.99 -23.93 16.78
CA PRO A 216 -9.82 -23.71 17.97
C PRO A 216 -8.96 -23.49 19.21
N TRP A 217 -9.42 -22.67 20.16
CA TRP A 217 -8.63 -22.24 21.32
C TRP A 217 -7.98 -23.40 22.10
N PHE A 218 -8.62 -24.57 22.15
CA PHE A 218 -8.10 -25.75 22.85
C PHE A 218 -6.98 -26.49 22.08
N PHE A 219 -6.76 -26.21 20.79
CA PHE A 219 -5.70 -26.78 19.95
C PHE A 219 -4.70 -25.75 19.39
N VAL A 220 -4.89 -24.45 19.66
CA VAL A 220 -3.91 -23.42 19.29
C VAL A 220 -2.52 -23.70 19.88
N GLY A 221 -2.43 -24.28 21.09
CA GLY A 221 -1.16 -24.73 21.65
C GLY A 221 -0.47 -25.81 20.81
N ILE A 222 -1.23 -26.77 20.25
CA ILE A 222 -0.69 -27.77 19.31
C ILE A 222 -0.24 -27.09 18.02
N GLN A 223 -1.01 -26.14 17.50
CA GLN A 223 -0.64 -25.36 16.33
C GLN A 223 0.69 -24.61 16.55
N GLU A 224 0.87 -23.98 17.71
CA GLU A 224 2.15 -23.35 18.08
C GLU A 224 3.30 -24.36 18.09
N MET A 225 3.10 -25.55 18.66
CA MET A 225 4.12 -26.61 18.66
C MET A 225 4.50 -27.07 17.25
N LEU A 226 3.53 -27.14 16.33
CA LEU A 226 3.78 -27.47 14.93
C LEU A 226 4.59 -26.39 14.21
N HIS A 227 4.44 -25.12 14.57
CA HIS A 227 5.29 -24.03 14.03
C HIS A 227 6.71 -24.03 14.64
N LEU A 228 6.90 -24.63 15.81
CA LEU A 228 8.21 -24.75 16.47
C LEU A 228 9.04 -25.95 15.97
N THR A 229 8.49 -26.81 15.11
CA THR A 229 9.19 -27.99 14.60
C THR A 229 9.03 -28.18 13.10
N SER A 230 10.10 -28.62 12.42
CA SER A 230 10.04 -29.02 11.02
C SER A 230 9.51 -30.45 10.80
N HIS A 231 9.27 -31.21 11.88
CA HIS A 231 8.86 -32.62 11.83
C HIS A 231 7.56 -32.84 12.62
N PRO A 232 6.39 -32.76 11.98
CA PRO A 232 5.08 -32.91 12.63
C PRO A 232 4.89 -34.22 13.42
N ALA A 233 5.61 -35.27 13.04
CA ALA A 233 5.58 -36.57 13.72
C ALA A 233 5.94 -36.49 15.21
N TYR A 234 6.80 -35.54 15.63
CA TYR A 234 7.15 -35.39 17.05
C TYR A 234 5.96 -35.00 17.91
N VAL A 235 5.05 -34.17 17.38
CA VAL A 235 3.83 -33.77 18.09
C VAL A 235 2.90 -34.97 18.28
N ILE A 236 2.79 -35.85 17.26
CA ILE A 236 1.99 -37.08 17.34
C ILE A 236 2.58 -38.05 18.36
N ILE A 237 3.90 -38.25 18.34
CA ILE A 237 4.60 -39.09 19.31
C ILE A 237 4.35 -38.58 20.74
N LEU A 238 4.41 -37.26 20.94
CA LEU A 238 4.13 -36.66 22.25
C LEU A 238 2.70 -36.93 22.72
N ILE A 239 1.70 -36.78 21.84
CA ILE A 239 0.30 -37.09 22.14
C ILE A 239 0.15 -38.59 22.48
N PHE A 240 0.80 -39.47 21.72
CA PHE A 240 0.77 -40.91 21.97
C PHE A 240 1.40 -41.28 23.33
N ILE A 241 2.55 -40.69 23.66
CA ILE A 241 3.21 -40.85 24.98
C ILE A 241 2.27 -40.37 26.09
N LEU A 242 1.62 -39.22 25.93
CA LEU A 242 0.66 -38.69 26.91
C LEU A 242 -0.48 -39.70 27.17
N LEU A 243 -1.07 -40.26 26.11
CA LEU A 243 -2.14 -41.25 26.21
C LEU A 243 -1.67 -42.54 26.90
N LEU A 244 -0.46 -43.03 26.58
CA LEU A 244 0.13 -44.20 27.24
C LEU A 244 0.38 -43.94 28.73
N VAL A 245 0.93 -42.78 29.08
CA VAL A 245 1.17 -42.38 30.48
C VAL A 245 -0.15 -42.36 31.25
N ILE A 246 -1.20 -41.76 30.69
CA ILE A 246 -2.54 -41.76 31.31
C ILE A 246 -3.07 -43.19 31.47
N TYR A 247 -2.96 -44.02 30.43
CA TYR A 247 -3.45 -45.41 30.47
C TYR A 247 -2.76 -46.25 31.56
N PHE A 248 -1.44 -46.11 31.73
CA PHE A 248 -0.68 -46.86 32.74
C PHE A 248 -0.72 -46.23 34.13
N LEU A 249 -1.22 -45.00 34.28
CA LEU A 249 -1.21 -44.24 35.52
C LEU A 249 -1.76 -44.98 36.75
N PRO A 250 -2.93 -45.68 36.70
CA PRO A 250 -3.45 -46.40 37.87
C PRO A 250 -2.56 -47.57 38.32
N ARG A 251 -1.68 -48.05 37.44
CA ARG A 251 -0.78 -49.19 37.68
C ARG A 251 0.54 -48.78 38.32
N PHE A 252 0.86 -47.48 38.34
CA PHE A 252 2.10 -47.00 38.95
C PHE A 252 2.06 -47.11 40.48
N ARG A 253 3.22 -47.45 41.07
CA ARG A 253 3.43 -47.38 42.53
C ARG A 253 3.19 -45.94 43.02
N ARG A 254 2.74 -45.79 44.27
CA ARG A 254 2.27 -44.50 44.83
C ARG A 254 3.24 -43.33 44.58
N ASN A 255 4.54 -43.52 44.79
CA ASN A 255 5.54 -42.46 44.62
C ASN A 255 5.68 -42.00 43.16
N TYR A 256 5.86 -42.94 42.22
CA TYR A 256 5.95 -42.63 40.78
C TYR A 256 4.64 -42.06 40.25
N ARG A 257 3.49 -42.50 40.77
CA ARG A 257 2.19 -41.96 40.39
C ARG A 257 2.04 -40.50 40.78
N THR A 258 2.38 -40.14 42.01
CA THR A 258 2.35 -38.74 42.48
C THR A 258 3.30 -37.87 41.67
N LEU A 259 4.51 -38.35 41.38
CA LEU A 259 5.47 -37.64 40.52
C LEU A 259 4.90 -37.43 39.11
N THR A 260 4.36 -38.49 38.49
CA THR A 260 3.75 -38.42 37.15
C THR A 260 2.60 -37.42 37.10
N LYS A 261 1.71 -37.41 38.11
CA LYS A 261 0.63 -36.41 38.21
C LYS A 261 1.15 -34.98 38.27
N ARG A 262 2.23 -34.72 39.02
CA ARG A 262 2.88 -33.40 39.08
C ARG A 262 3.45 -33.00 37.73
N ILE A 263 4.12 -33.92 37.04
CA ILE A 263 4.65 -33.69 35.68
C ILE A 263 3.51 -33.36 34.71
N LEU A 264 2.41 -34.14 34.72
CA LEU A 264 1.24 -33.88 33.88
C LEU A 264 0.59 -32.52 34.18
N LEU A 265 0.50 -32.12 35.45
CA LEU A 265 -0.01 -30.81 35.84
C LEU A 265 0.88 -29.67 35.31
N VAL A 266 2.20 -29.78 35.50
CA VAL A 266 3.15 -28.77 35.00
C VAL A 266 3.10 -28.69 33.48
N ALA A 267 3.06 -29.84 32.78
CA ALA A 267 2.92 -29.89 31.32
C ALA A 267 1.60 -29.25 30.85
N GLY A 268 0.48 -29.50 31.56
CA GLY A 268 -0.81 -28.89 31.27
C GLY A 268 -0.82 -27.37 31.48
N ILE A 269 -0.20 -26.87 32.54
CA ILE A 269 -0.03 -25.43 32.79
C ILE A 269 0.82 -24.79 31.68
N PHE A 270 1.92 -25.44 31.31
CA PHE A 270 2.78 -24.98 30.21
C PHE A 270 2.02 -24.91 28.88
N TYR A 271 1.25 -25.95 28.55
CA TYR A 271 0.39 -25.96 27.35
C TYR A 271 -0.65 -24.84 27.37
N LEU A 272 -1.26 -24.57 28.54
CA LEU A 272 -2.21 -23.46 28.69
C LEU A 272 -1.54 -22.10 28.49
N ILE A 273 -0.34 -21.89 29.03
CA ILE A 273 0.44 -20.67 28.81
C ILE A 273 0.77 -20.50 27.32
N MET A 274 1.27 -21.54 26.66
CA MET A 274 1.53 -21.49 25.21
C MET A 274 0.28 -21.14 24.42
N THR A 275 -0.85 -21.76 24.76
CA THR A 275 -2.15 -21.50 24.12
C THR A 275 -2.56 -20.04 24.29
N LEU A 276 -2.45 -19.49 25.51
CA LEU A 276 -2.78 -18.09 25.79
C LEU A 276 -1.85 -17.12 25.05
N VAL A 277 -0.54 -17.41 25.01
CA VAL A 277 0.44 -16.60 24.28
C VAL A 277 0.12 -16.60 22.79
N ALA A 278 -0.12 -17.77 22.19
CA ALA A 278 -0.44 -17.86 20.77
C ALA A 278 -1.77 -17.16 20.43
N LEU A 279 -2.81 -17.30 21.27
CA LEU A 279 -4.07 -16.57 21.07
C LEU A 279 -3.88 -15.04 21.10
N LEU A 280 -3.11 -14.53 22.07
CA LEU A 280 -2.95 -13.10 22.34
C LEU A 280 -1.90 -12.40 21.48
N PHE A 281 -0.91 -13.12 20.96
CA PHE A 281 0.23 -12.51 20.26
C PHE A 281 0.48 -13.03 18.83
N ARG A 282 -0.15 -14.12 18.37
CA ARG A 282 0.02 -14.57 16.97
C ARG A 282 -0.99 -13.91 16.04
N GLY A 283 -0.52 -13.40 14.90
CA GLY A 283 -1.29 -12.72 13.86
C GLY A 283 -1.53 -13.56 12.60
N GLU A 284 -1.64 -12.87 11.46
CA GLU A 284 -1.56 -13.49 10.13
C GLU A 284 -0.17 -14.11 9.92
N ASN A 285 -0.08 -15.16 9.09
CA ASN A 285 1.16 -15.91 8.82
C ASN A 285 1.91 -16.41 10.08
N TRP A 286 1.22 -16.49 11.22
CA TRP A 286 1.81 -16.85 12.51
C TRP A 286 2.87 -15.87 13.03
N GLU A 287 2.86 -14.63 12.53
CA GLU A 287 3.78 -13.57 12.98
C GLU A 287 3.41 -13.03 14.36
N TRP A 288 4.38 -12.43 15.04
CA TRP A 288 4.17 -11.80 16.34
C TRP A 288 3.50 -10.43 16.17
N LYS A 289 2.33 -10.23 16.78
CA LYS A 289 1.58 -8.97 16.83
C LYS A 289 1.40 -8.50 18.27
N SER A 290 1.38 -7.19 18.49
CA SER A 290 1.05 -6.61 19.79
C SER A 290 -0.43 -6.84 20.15
N LEU A 291 -0.76 -6.74 21.44
CA LEU A 291 -2.13 -6.88 21.95
C LEU A 291 -3.12 -5.91 21.28
N ARG A 292 -2.66 -4.70 20.92
CA ARG A 292 -3.50 -3.68 20.27
C ARG A 292 -3.82 -4.08 18.83
N GLU A 293 -2.82 -4.52 18.07
CA GLU A 293 -2.96 -4.95 16.68
C GLU A 293 -3.81 -6.23 16.56
N ASN A 294 -3.63 -7.17 17.49
CA ASN A 294 -4.36 -8.43 17.47
C ASN A 294 -5.84 -8.25 17.90
N LYS A 295 -6.15 -7.31 18.83
CA LYS A 295 -7.54 -6.97 19.20
C LYS A 295 -8.37 -6.40 18.05
N LEU A 296 -7.70 -5.78 17.07
CA LEU A 296 -8.31 -5.21 15.86
C LEU A 296 -8.51 -6.25 14.73
N SER A 297 -7.78 -7.37 14.75
CA SER A 297 -7.76 -8.35 13.66
C SER A 297 -8.29 -9.74 14.02
N GLY A 298 -8.24 -10.15 15.29
CA GLY A 298 -8.57 -11.52 15.71
C GLY A 298 -10.06 -11.79 15.93
N GLU A 299 -10.46 -13.05 15.71
CA GLU A 299 -11.76 -13.58 16.11
C GLU A 299 -11.98 -13.42 17.62
N GLN A 300 -13.09 -12.80 18.00
CA GLN A 300 -13.45 -12.62 19.41
C GLN A 300 -13.99 -13.94 19.99
N LEU A 301 -13.41 -14.37 21.11
CA LEU A 301 -13.87 -15.56 21.86
C LEU A 301 -15.28 -15.38 22.45
N LEU A 302 -15.69 -14.13 22.73
CA LEU A 302 -16.99 -13.78 23.29
C LEU A 302 -17.59 -12.62 22.46
N ILE A 303 -18.60 -12.94 21.66
CA ILE A 303 -19.29 -11.98 20.80
C ILE A 303 -20.65 -11.66 21.44
N PHE A 304 -20.76 -10.52 22.11
CA PHE A 304 -22.04 -10.06 22.65
C PHE A 304 -22.95 -9.59 21.50
N ASP A 305 -23.89 -10.43 21.11
CA ASP A 305 -24.84 -10.19 20.01
C ASP A 305 -26.15 -10.91 20.37
N PRO A 306 -27.02 -10.26 21.17
CA PRO A 306 -28.20 -10.91 21.70
C PRO A 306 -29.15 -11.40 20.61
N VAL A 307 -29.66 -12.62 20.74
CA VAL A 307 -30.58 -13.21 19.76
C VAL A 307 -31.94 -12.51 19.86
N ASP A 308 -32.37 -11.89 18.76
CA ASP A 308 -33.70 -11.31 18.65
C ASP A 308 -34.70 -12.33 18.08
N LEU A 309 -35.36 -13.07 18.97
CA LEU A 309 -36.35 -14.09 18.60
C LEU A 309 -37.64 -13.51 18.01
N PHE A 310 -37.89 -12.20 18.16
CA PHE A 310 -39.11 -11.54 17.70
C PHE A 310 -38.89 -10.72 16.43
N ARG A 311 -37.70 -10.83 15.82
CA ARG A 311 -37.39 -10.17 14.56
C ARG A 311 -38.07 -10.88 13.39
N PHE A 312 -39.24 -10.39 13.03
CA PHE A 312 -39.93 -10.72 11.79
C PHE A 312 -39.51 -9.76 10.69
N ASP A 313 -38.23 -9.75 10.32
CA ASP A 313 -37.82 -8.95 9.15
C ASP A 313 -38.37 -9.62 7.88
N THR A 314 -39.05 -8.83 7.05
CA THR A 314 -39.47 -9.27 5.72
C THR A 314 -38.21 -9.60 4.93
N GLN A 315 -38.03 -10.89 4.62
CA GLN A 315 -36.84 -11.43 3.96
C GLN A 315 -36.51 -10.64 2.69
N LYS A 316 -35.49 -9.77 2.75
CA LYS A 316 -34.73 -9.45 1.54
C LYS A 316 -33.84 -10.65 1.26
N ILE A 317 -34.26 -11.44 0.27
CA ILE A 317 -33.51 -12.59 -0.21
C ILE A 317 -32.18 -12.07 -0.78
N ILE A 318 -31.07 -12.41 -0.15
CA ILE A 318 -29.76 -12.22 -0.78
C ILE A 318 -29.71 -13.26 -1.93
N PRO A 319 -29.53 -12.85 -3.20
CA PRO A 319 -29.45 -13.77 -4.33
C PRO A 319 -28.36 -14.84 -4.10
N GLU A 320 -28.57 -16.06 -4.58
CA GLU A 320 -27.69 -17.22 -4.30
C GLU A 320 -26.23 -17.00 -4.75
N ASN A 321 -26.01 -16.11 -5.71
CA ASN A 321 -24.70 -15.76 -6.23
C ASN A 321 -23.97 -14.64 -5.47
N GLN A 322 -24.52 -14.13 -4.35
CA GLN A 322 -23.85 -13.10 -3.55
C GLN A 322 -23.30 -13.65 -2.24
N ARG A 323 -22.17 -13.06 -1.81
CA ARG A 323 -21.58 -13.30 -0.51
C ARG A 323 -22.60 -13.06 0.61
N ARG A 324 -22.72 -14.00 1.56
CA ARG A 324 -23.68 -13.93 2.67
C ARG A 324 -23.13 -13.08 3.82
N GLU A 325 -23.41 -11.78 3.79
CA GLU A 325 -23.11 -10.86 4.90
C GLU A 325 -24.32 -9.99 5.26
N SER A 326 -24.41 -9.60 6.53
CA SER A 326 -25.49 -8.77 7.06
C SER A 326 -25.51 -7.36 6.45
N CYS A 327 -24.36 -6.86 6.00
CA CYS A 327 -24.25 -5.56 5.33
C CYS A 327 -25.18 -5.50 4.12
N LEU A 328 -25.18 -6.55 3.28
CA LEU A 328 -26.02 -6.63 2.09
C LEU A 328 -27.51 -6.78 2.41
N MET A 329 -27.92 -7.14 3.63
CA MET A 329 -29.34 -7.13 4.00
C MET A 329 -29.92 -5.71 4.01
N CYS A 330 -29.12 -4.74 4.44
CA CYS A 330 -29.49 -3.33 4.51
C CYS A 330 -29.01 -2.53 3.28
N HIS A 331 -27.88 -2.93 2.70
CA HIS A 331 -27.16 -2.25 1.61
C HIS A 331 -27.18 -3.03 0.28
N ALA A 332 -28.15 -3.91 0.05
CA ALA A 332 -28.27 -4.76 -1.15
C ALA A 332 -28.16 -4.01 -2.49
N SER A 333 -28.62 -2.75 -2.51
CA SER A 333 -28.74 -1.94 -3.73
C SER A 333 -27.53 -1.03 -3.99
N MET A 334 -26.45 -1.14 -3.19
CA MET A 334 -25.26 -0.31 -3.37
C MET A 334 -24.63 -0.52 -4.75
N LYS A 335 -24.39 0.58 -5.47
CA LYS A 335 -23.78 0.62 -6.81
C LYS A 335 -22.59 1.57 -6.83
N GLY A 336 -21.85 1.61 -7.94
CA GLY A 336 -20.79 2.60 -8.19
C GLY A 336 -19.36 2.07 -8.05
N LEU A 337 -19.18 0.87 -7.49
CA LEU A 337 -17.89 0.17 -7.51
C LEU A 337 -17.63 -0.47 -8.88
N SER A 338 -16.34 -0.61 -9.22
CA SER A 338 -15.90 -1.28 -10.44
C SER A 338 -16.12 -2.80 -10.38
N GLU A 339 -16.07 -3.45 -11.55
CA GLU A 339 -16.24 -4.91 -11.68
C GLU A 339 -15.25 -5.69 -10.80
N SER A 340 -13.99 -5.26 -10.75
CA SER A 340 -12.95 -5.86 -9.92
C SER A 340 -13.18 -5.72 -8.41
N HIS A 341 -14.03 -4.78 -8.00
CA HIS A 341 -14.40 -4.54 -6.60
C HIS A 341 -15.90 -4.77 -6.34
N ASN A 342 -16.51 -5.68 -7.10
CA ASN A 342 -17.96 -5.92 -7.02
C ASN A 342 -18.35 -6.48 -5.63
N PRO A 343 -19.21 -5.77 -4.86
CA PRO A 343 -19.61 -6.19 -3.52
C PRO A 343 -20.44 -7.48 -3.51
N VAL A 344 -21.05 -7.87 -4.64
CA VAL A 344 -21.75 -9.16 -4.77
C VAL A 344 -20.78 -10.33 -4.55
N VAL A 345 -19.56 -10.22 -5.09
CA VAL A 345 -18.55 -11.28 -5.02
C VAL A 345 -17.71 -11.13 -3.76
N MET A 346 -17.21 -9.92 -3.49
CA MET A 346 -16.26 -9.69 -2.40
C MET A 346 -16.91 -9.43 -1.05
N GLY A 347 -18.14 -8.92 -1.02
CA GLY A 347 -18.75 -8.32 0.17
C GLY A 347 -18.16 -6.95 0.53
N CYS A 348 -18.84 -6.24 1.42
CA CYS A 348 -18.43 -4.95 1.98
C CYS A 348 -17.39 -5.12 3.10
N VAL A 349 -17.45 -6.23 3.86
CA VAL A 349 -16.56 -6.45 5.01
C VAL A 349 -15.11 -6.66 4.60
N ALA A 350 -14.85 -7.09 3.35
CA ALA A 350 -13.49 -7.20 2.81
C ALA A 350 -12.72 -5.87 2.96
N CYS A 351 -13.36 -4.75 2.57
CA CYS A 351 -12.79 -3.41 2.63
C CYS A 351 -13.11 -2.71 3.95
N HIS A 352 -14.38 -2.68 4.36
CA HIS A 352 -14.83 -1.84 5.47
C HIS A 352 -14.76 -2.54 6.83
N LYS A 353 -14.45 -3.84 6.90
CA LYS A 353 -14.55 -4.61 8.15
C LYS A 353 -15.95 -4.49 8.75
N GLY A 354 -16.07 -4.57 10.07
CA GLY A 354 -17.36 -4.73 10.75
C GLY A 354 -17.66 -6.19 11.10
N ASP A 355 -18.89 -6.44 11.57
CA ASP A 355 -19.38 -7.78 11.88
C ASP A 355 -20.31 -8.27 10.75
N PRO A 356 -19.85 -9.21 9.91
CA PRO A 356 -20.59 -9.71 8.73
C PRO A 356 -21.83 -10.53 9.10
N TYR A 357 -22.02 -10.90 10.36
CA TYR A 357 -23.13 -11.75 10.79
C TYR A 357 -24.02 -11.09 11.83
N ALA A 358 -23.69 -9.89 12.29
CA ALA A 358 -24.55 -9.13 13.20
C ALA A 358 -25.60 -8.37 12.38
N THR A 359 -26.87 -8.55 12.74
CA THR A 359 -27.99 -7.95 12.01
C THR A 359 -28.44 -6.61 12.62
N GLY A 360 -27.94 -6.25 13.81
CA GLY A 360 -28.20 -4.97 14.46
C GLY A 360 -27.19 -3.90 14.04
N LYS A 361 -27.67 -2.68 13.70
CA LYS A 361 -26.84 -1.57 13.17
C LYS A 361 -25.56 -1.30 13.97
N SER A 362 -25.66 -1.20 15.30
CA SER A 362 -24.51 -0.88 16.14
C SER A 362 -23.47 -2.00 16.18
N MET A 363 -23.92 -3.25 16.08
CA MET A 363 -23.04 -4.42 16.14
C MET A 363 -22.42 -4.69 14.77
N ALA A 364 -23.21 -4.60 13.69
CA ALA A 364 -22.74 -4.74 12.32
C ALA A 364 -21.62 -3.73 11.98
N HIS A 365 -21.77 -2.48 12.40
CA HIS A 365 -20.77 -1.43 12.15
C HIS A 365 -19.65 -1.35 13.21
N ARG A 366 -19.62 -2.27 14.19
CA ARG A 366 -18.59 -2.24 15.23
C ARG A 366 -17.22 -2.53 14.62
N ASN A 367 -16.23 -1.68 14.91
CA ASN A 367 -14.87 -1.75 14.35
C ASN A 367 -14.82 -1.61 12.81
N MET A 368 -15.82 -0.99 12.20
CA MET A 368 -15.81 -0.69 10.78
C MET A 368 -14.76 0.39 10.46
N ILE A 369 -14.04 0.18 9.37
CA ILE A 369 -13.10 1.13 8.77
C ILE A 369 -13.87 2.03 7.82
N LEU A 370 -13.91 3.33 8.12
CA LEU A 370 -14.64 4.31 7.31
C LEU A 370 -13.94 4.60 5.98
N VAL A 371 -12.61 4.70 5.98
CA VAL A 371 -11.79 5.00 4.79
C VAL A 371 -10.73 3.90 4.64
N PRO A 372 -11.04 2.78 3.94
CA PRO A 372 -10.10 1.70 3.69
C PRO A 372 -9.08 2.10 2.63
N GLY A 373 -7.83 1.63 2.73
CA GLY A 373 -6.76 1.93 1.76
C GLY A 373 -5.72 2.96 2.24
N ASN A 374 -5.93 3.58 3.41
CA ASN A 374 -4.89 4.35 4.11
C ASN A 374 -3.77 3.41 4.55
N PHE A 375 -2.50 3.84 4.57
CA PHE A 375 -1.40 2.95 4.97
C PHE A 375 -1.53 2.35 6.38
N THR A 376 -2.22 3.05 7.30
CA THR A 376 -2.51 2.53 8.64
C THR A 376 -3.49 1.36 8.67
N ASN A 377 -4.26 1.16 7.59
CA ASN A 377 -5.23 0.08 7.47
C ASN A 377 -5.15 -0.71 6.16
N VAL A 378 -4.20 -0.40 5.28
CA VAL A 378 -4.09 -1.01 3.95
C VAL A 378 -3.83 -2.51 4.05
N GLN A 379 -2.99 -2.94 5.01
CA GLN A 379 -2.69 -4.35 5.27
C GLN A 379 -3.93 -5.14 5.71
N GLN A 380 -4.91 -4.47 6.31
CA GLN A 380 -6.18 -5.09 6.66
C GLN A 380 -7.17 -5.08 5.50
N THR A 381 -6.98 -4.25 4.47
CA THR A 381 -7.99 -3.98 3.43
C THR A 381 -7.46 -4.35 2.05
N CYS A 382 -6.88 -3.41 1.31
CA CYS A 382 -6.39 -3.63 -0.06
C CYS A 382 -5.17 -4.56 -0.14
N GLY A 383 -4.36 -4.63 0.93
CA GLY A 383 -3.11 -5.40 1.02
C GLY A 383 -3.24 -6.81 1.57
N THR A 384 -4.46 -7.33 1.72
CA THR A 384 -4.64 -8.72 2.17
C THR A 384 -4.15 -9.71 1.10
N GLN A 385 -3.90 -10.95 1.51
CA GLN A 385 -3.37 -12.03 0.64
C GLN A 385 -4.26 -12.32 -0.59
N ASN A 386 -5.57 -12.09 -0.48
CA ASN A 386 -6.51 -12.28 -1.59
C ASN A 386 -6.63 -11.05 -2.49
N CYS A 387 -5.94 -9.95 -2.16
CA CYS A 387 -5.97 -8.68 -2.86
C CYS A 387 -4.56 -8.30 -3.35
N HIS A 388 -4.12 -7.06 -3.11
CA HIS A 388 -2.89 -6.46 -3.63
C HIS A 388 -1.70 -6.58 -2.65
N ALA A 389 -1.44 -7.78 -2.12
CA ALA A 389 -0.40 -8.02 -1.09
C ALA A 389 1.00 -7.51 -1.51
N ASP A 390 1.42 -7.76 -2.76
CA ASP A 390 2.76 -7.38 -3.23
C ASP A 390 2.91 -5.87 -3.53
N ILE A 391 1.80 -5.13 -3.60
CA ILE A 391 1.82 -3.69 -3.95
C ILE A 391 2.07 -2.85 -2.70
N THR A 392 1.49 -3.22 -1.57
CA THR A 392 1.53 -2.40 -0.35
C THR A 392 2.94 -2.17 0.17
N ASP A 393 3.81 -3.17 0.06
CA ASP A 393 5.17 -3.07 0.56
C ASP A 393 6.05 -2.22 -0.36
N ARG A 394 5.91 -2.39 -1.68
CA ARG A 394 6.59 -1.54 -2.68
C ARG A 394 6.17 -0.07 -2.53
N MET A 395 4.88 0.17 -2.34
CA MET A 395 4.34 1.52 -2.23
C MET A 395 4.87 2.26 -1.01
N GLN A 396 5.12 1.56 0.10
CA GLN A 396 5.74 2.15 1.28
C GLN A 396 7.21 2.56 1.06
N GLN A 397 7.91 1.90 0.14
CA GLN A 397 9.31 2.18 -0.18
C GLN A 397 9.47 3.24 -1.28
N SER A 398 8.40 3.50 -2.05
CA SER A 398 8.40 4.48 -3.14
C SER A 398 8.73 5.91 -2.69
N LEU A 399 9.25 6.72 -3.61
CA LEU A 399 9.53 8.15 -3.37
C LEU A 399 8.28 8.98 -3.11
N MET A 400 7.12 8.56 -3.66
CA MET A 400 5.82 9.20 -3.38
C MET A 400 5.40 9.05 -1.91
N THR A 401 5.93 8.03 -1.21
CA THR A 401 5.71 7.82 0.22
C THR A 401 6.86 8.35 1.07
N SER A 402 8.10 8.09 0.69
CA SER A 402 9.27 8.38 1.52
C SER A 402 9.73 9.83 1.47
N GLN A 403 9.53 10.52 0.33
CA GLN A 403 10.13 11.82 0.00
C GLN A 403 11.67 11.87 0.14
N SER A 404 12.35 10.72 0.05
CA SER A 404 13.77 10.58 0.40
C SER A 404 14.68 11.64 -0.24
N GLY A 405 14.56 11.85 -1.55
CA GLY A 405 15.40 12.82 -2.26
C GLY A 405 15.19 14.28 -1.84
N ILE A 406 13.96 14.67 -1.48
CA ILE A 406 13.68 16.02 -0.96
C ILE A 406 14.34 16.19 0.41
N ILE A 407 14.20 15.18 1.28
CA ILE A 407 14.75 15.19 2.63
C ILE A 407 16.27 15.21 2.61
N SER A 408 16.90 14.42 1.73
CA SER A 408 18.36 14.36 1.61
C SER A 408 18.96 15.69 1.19
N VAL A 409 18.40 16.31 0.14
CA VAL A 409 18.88 17.62 -0.35
C VAL A 409 18.69 18.70 0.71
N ASP A 410 17.56 18.72 1.41
CA ASP A 410 17.30 19.65 2.50
C ASP A 410 18.31 19.49 3.64
N LYS A 411 18.48 18.26 4.15
CA LYS A 411 19.46 17.95 5.20
C LYS A 411 20.89 18.30 4.79
N PHE A 412 21.25 18.10 3.52
CA PHE A 412 22.56 18.46 3.00
C PHE A 412 22.79 19.98 3.11
N VAL A 413 21.80 20.77 2.69
CA VAL A 413 21.88 22.24 2.72
C VAL A 413 21.87 22.80 4.14
N PHE A 414 21.18 22.14 5.09
CA PHE A 414 21.28 22.49 6.51
C PHE A 414 22.59 22.00 7.18
N GLY A 415 23.38 21.16 6.51
CA GLY A 415 24.61 20.56 7.05
C GLY A 415 24.36 19.40 8.01
N GLU A 416 23.18 18.78 7.96
CA GLU A 416 22.79 17.60 8.76
C GLU A 416 23.17 16.27 8.08
N THR A 417 23.50 16.30 6.79
CA THR A 417 24.21 15.22 6.09
C THR A 417 25.28 15.79 5.15
N ILE A 418 26.24 14.96 4.78
CA ILE A 418 27.29 15.25 3.80
C ILE A 418 26.98 14.70 2.39
N SER A 419 25.94 13.88 2.24
CA SER A 419 25.64 13.13 1.02
C SER A 419 24.25 13.47 0.50
N LEU A 420 24.17 13.79 -0.80
CA LEU A 420 22.92 14.05 -1.52
C LEU A 420 22.14 12.77 -1.85
N ASN A 421 22.75 11.59 -1.67
CA ASN A 421 22.16 10.29 -2.00
C ASN A 421 21.73 9.49 -0.76
N ASP A 422 21.86 10.06 0.44
CA ASP A 422 21.42 9.40 1.67
C ASP A 422 19.91 9.17 1.64
N THR A 423 19.48 7.98 2.06
CA THR A 423 18.06 7.62 2.04
C THR A 423 17.38 7.95 3.37
N PHE A 424 16.27 8.67 3.31
CA PHE A 424 15.46 9.03 4.47
C PHE A 424 13.98 8.68 4.23
N HIS A 425 13.18 8.77 5.29
CA HIS A 425 11.75 8.59 5.20
C HIS A 425 11.02 9.68 5.97
N ILE A 426 10.04 10.32 5.32
CA ILE A 426 9.26 11.43 5.86
C ILE A 426 8.60 11.15 7.23
N LYS A 427 8.20 9.90 7.50
CA LYS A 427 7.59 9.52 8.79
C LYS A 427 8.58 9.59 9.97
N ASN A 428 9.88 9.58 9.66
CA ASN A 428 10.97 9.57 10.65
C ASN A 428 11.57 10.96 10.88
N LEU A 429 11.01 12.03 10.31
CA LEU A 429 11.50 13.39 10.58
C LEU A 429 11.46 13.66 12.09
N GLY A 430 12.53 14.22 12.64
CA GLY A 430 12.60 14.70 14.02
C GLY A 430 12.19 16.17 14.11
N HIS A 431 12.95 16.94 14.88
CA HIS A 431 12.76 18.37 15.11
C HIS A 431 14.09 19.16 14.97
N SER A 432 15.02 18.65 14.17
CA SER A 432 16.19 19.43 13.77
C SER A 432 15.78 20.65 12.92
N ALA A 433 16.74 21.51 12.56
CA ALA A 433 16.46 22.67 11.73
C ALA A 433 15.87 22.25 10.36
N ALA A 434 16.52 21.28 9.71
CA ALA A 434 16.06 20.70 8.44
C ALA A 434 14.71 19.98 8.59
N ASP A 435 14.56 19.14 9.62
CA ASP A 435 13.32 18.39 9.82
C ASP A 435 12.14 19.33 10.09
N THR A 436 12.36 20.40 10.86
CA THR A 436 11.33 21.42 11.16
C THR A 436 11.01 22.23 9.91
N HIS A 437 12.00 22.58 9.10
CA HIS A 437 11.81 23.24 7.80
C HIS A 437 10.93 22.40 6.88
N LEU A 438 11.25 21.11 6.72
CA LEU A 438 10.45 20.17 5.94
C LEU A 438 9.04 20.02 6.51
N ARG A 439 8.88 19.91 7.83
CA ARG A 439 7.57 19.83 8.49
C ARG A 439 6.73 21.09 8.25
N ASN A 440 7.33 22.27 8.21
CA ASN A 440 6.60 23.51 7.99
C ASN A 440 6.22 23.75 6.53
N LEU A 441 7.07 23.38 5.58
CA LEU A 441 6.91 23.81 4.17
C LEU A 441 6.63 22.66 3.19
N CYS A 442 7.09 21.44 3.46
CA CYS A 442 7.20 20.38 2.44
C CYS A 442 6.48 19.06 2.78
N ALA A 443 6.29 18.73 4.07
CA ALA A 443 5.83 17.40 4.51
C ALA A 443 4.33 17.11 4.28
N GLY A 444 3.64 17.89 3.45
CA GLY A 444 2.20 17.71 3.20
C GLY A 444 1.85 16.90 1.95
N CYS A 445 2.83 16.51 1.12
CA CYS A 445 2.59 15.91 -0.20
C CYS A 445 2.80 14.39 -0.30
N HIS A 446 3.10 13.69 0.79
CA HIS A 446 3.36 12.26 0.74
C HIS A 446 2.08 11.41 0.83
N LEU A 447 2.12 10.22 0.22
CA LEU A 447 0.96 9.30 0.20
C LEU A 447 0.54 8.78 1.58
N GLY A 448 1.46 8.84 2.55
CA GLY A 448 1.22 8.40 3.93
C GLY A 448 0.39 9.35 4.80
N VAL A 449 0.01 10.54 4.33
CA VAL A 449 -0.96 11.39 5.03
C VAL A 449 -2.31 10.67 5.07
N GLU A 450 -2.93 10.54 6.24
CA GLU A 450 -4.20 9.83 6.36
C GLU A 450 -5.35 10.64 5.76
N LYS A 451 -6.13 10.00 4.89
CA LYS A 451 -7.42 10.53 4.44
C LYS A 451 -8.49 10.18 5.47
N THR A 452 -9.00 11.20 6.14
CA THR A 452 -10.04 11.08 7.18
C THR A 452 -11.41 11.65 6.74
N LYS A 453 -11.43 12.45 5.68
CA LYS A 453 -12.64 13.06 5.10
C LYS A 453 -13.11 12.31 3.86
N THR A 454 -14.42 12.24 3.68
CA THR A 454 -15.08 11.68 2.49
C THR A 454 -15.35 12.78 1.46
N GLY A 455 -15.29 12.41 0.18
CA GLY A 455 -15.45 13.31 -0.95
C GLY A 455 -14.26 13.30 -1.91
N ASN A 456 -14.46 13.92 -3.08
CA ASN A 456 -13.36 14.22 -3.98
C ASN A 456 -12.38 15.16 -3.25
N ALA A 457 -11.09 14.93 -3.47
CA ALA A 457 -10.10 15.89 -3.02
C ALA A 457 -10.39 17.24 -3.70
N GLU A 458 -10.62 18.29 -2.91
CA GLU A 458 -10.72 19.67 -3.41
C GLU A 458 -9.35 20.22 -3.83
N TRP A 459 -8.53 19.38 -4.49
CA TRP A 459 -7.14 19.63 -4.83
C TRP A 459 -6.17 19.78 -3.64
N LEU A 460 -6.68 20.21 -2.49
CA LEU A 460 -5.92 20.45 -1.25
C LEU A 460 -5.88 19.23 -0.33
N GLU A 461 -6.79 18.26 -0.53
CA GLU A 461 -6.72 17.01 0.20
C GLU A 461 -5.68 16.08 -0.43
N ARG A 462 -4.59 15.83 0.28
CA ARG A 462 -3.47 15.00 -0.15
C ARG A 462 -3.39 13.70 0.66
N GLY A 463 -2.69 12.72 0.12
CA GLY A 463 -2.50 11.42 0.75
C GLY A 463 -3.72 10.50 0.64
N GLY A 464 -3.79 9.52 1.54
CA GLY A 464 -4.82 8.48 1.54
C GLY A 464 -4.32 7.09 1.13
N GLY A 465 -3.00 6.90 1.03
CA GLY A 465 -2.41 5.66 0.51
C GLY A 465 -2.94 5.37 -0.90
N CYS A 466 -3.55 4.20 -1.09
CA CYS A 466 -4.13 3.79 -2.37
C CYS A 466 -5.24 4.74 -2.85
N ASN A 467 -5.98 5.36 -1.92
CA ASN A 467 -7.11 6.23 -2.25
C ASN A 467 -6.69 7.56 -2.88
N ALA A 468 -5.41 7.95 -2.74
CA ALA A 468 -4.91 9.18 -3.33
C ALA A 468 -5.10 9.19 -4.86
N CYS A 469 -5.00 8.01 -5.48
CA CYS A 469 -5.12 7.85 -6.93
C CYS A 469 -6.40 7.10 -7.32
N HIS A 470 -6.76 6.03 -6.60
CA HIS A 470 -7.79 5.09 -7.05
C HIS A 470 -9.23 5.44 -6.65
N LEU A 471 -9.43 6.34 -5.68
CA LEU A 471 -10.75 6.69 -5.19
C LEU A 471 -11.34 7.84 -6.02
N HIS A 472 -12.50 7.63 -6.64
CA HIS A 472 -13.18 8.65 -7.42
C HIS A 472 -14.66 8.78 -7.07
N TYR A 473 -15.08 10.00 -6.73
CA TYR A 473 -16.49 10.32 -6.52
C TYR A 473 -17.04 10.89 -7.82
N SER A 474 -17.91 10.11 -8.48
CA SER A 474 -18.77 10.67 -9.52
C SER A 474 -19.71 11.73 -8.95
N ASP A 475 -20.41 12.47 -9.80
CA ASP A 475 -21.41 13.45 -9.36
C ASP A 475 -22.50 12.80 -8.48
N ASP A 476 -22.96 11.60 -8.85
CA ASP A 476 -23.94 10.83 -8.08
C ASP A 476 -23.40 10.35 -6.72
N ALA A 477 -22.14 9.88 -6.70
CA ALA A 477 -21.48 9.50 -5.45
C ALA A 477 -21.25 10.72 -4.55
N THR A 478 -20.94 11.87 -5.14
CA THR A 478 -20.80 13.15 -4.42
C THR A 478 -22.13 13.61 -3.84
N ALA A 479 -23.23 13.50 -4.58
CA ALA A 479 -24.58 13.79 -4.09
C ALA A 479 -24.97 12.86 -2.94
N SER A 480 -24.66 11.57 -3.07
CA SER A 480 -24.89 10.55 -2.04
C SER A 480 -24.11 10.86 -0.76
N MET A 481 -22.83 11.18 -0.90
CA MET A 481 -21.96 11.60 0.19
C MET A 481 -22.51 12.85 0.90
N LYS A 482 -22.98 13.86 0.17
CA LYS A 482 -23.59 15.07 0.76
C LYS A 482 -24.85 14.74 1.55
N ARG A 483 -25.72 13.85 1.06
CA ARG A 483 -26.90 13.37 1.83
C ARG A 483 -26.51 12.60 3.09
N MET A 484 -25.47 11.76 3.01
CA MET A 484 -24.94 11.07 4.18
C MET A 484 -24.40 12.04 5.23
N GLN A 485 -23.63 13.05 4.83
CA GLN A 485 -23.12 14.09 5.72
C GLN A 485 -24.26 14.93 6.35
N ALA A 486 -25.31 15.21 5.58
CA ALA A 486 -26.52 15.90 6.06
C ALA A 486 -27.48 14.99 6.87
N LYS A 487 -27.17 13.69 7.02
CA LYS A 487 -28.03 12.69 7.69
C LYS A 487 -29.42 12.52 7.07
N THR A 488 -29.57 12.83 5.78
CA THR A 488 -30.82 12.66 5.00
C THR A 488 -30.79 11.43 4.09
N SER A 489 -29.71 10.65 4.17
CA SER A 489 -29.48 9.46 3.34
C SER A 489 -30.50 8.36 3.58
N VAL A 490 -30.95 7.75 2.48
CA VAL A 490 -31.80 6.55 2.48
C VAL A 490 -30.96 5.46 1.83
N ALA A 491 -30.20 4.73 2.65
CA ALA A 491 -29.10 3.81 2.28
C ALA A 491 -29.28 2.93 1.03
N VAL A 492 -30.50 2.67 0.59
CA VAL A 492 -30.85 1.87 -0.60
C VAL A 492 -30.64 2.60 -1.93
N ASP A 493 -30.63 3.94 -1.94
CA ASP A 493 -30.49 4.75 -3.16
C ASP A 493 -29.12 5.43 -3.28
N GLU A 494 -28.19 5.10 -2.37
CA GLU A 494 -26.88 5.75 -2.34
C GLU A 494 -25.88 5.07 -3.29
N ILE A 495 -25.05 5.91 -3.90
CA ILE A 495 -24.00 5.50 -4.82
C ILE A 495 -22.66 5.57 -4.09
N HIS A 496 -21.94 4.44 -4.11
CA HIS A 496 -20.58 4.34 -3.61
C HIS A 496 -19.61 5.03 -4.58
N PRO A 497 -18.56 5.73 -4.09
CA PRO A 497 -17.47 6.17 -4.96
C PRO A 497 -16.76 4.98 -5.64
N THR A 498 -16.32 5.14 -6.88
CA THR A 498 -15.59 4.05 -7.57
C THR A 498 -14.18 3.92 -7.01
N ILE A 499 -13.68 2.68 -7.01
CA ILE A 499 -12.28 2.35 -6.79
C ILE A 499 -11.83 1.60 -8.04
N ASP A 500 -10.99 2.23 -8.86
CA ASP A 500 -10.55 1.66 -10.13
C ASP A 500 -9.22 2.27 -10.62
N ILE A 501 -8.84 1.91 -11.84
CA ILE A 501 -7.59 2.34 -12.48
C ILE A 501 -7.75 3.58 -13.39
N GLN A 502 -8.92 4.24 -13.38
CA GLN A 502 -9.19 5.46 -14.14
C GLN A 502 -8.69 6.68 -13.37
N VAL A 503 -7.36 6.88 -13.38
CA VAL A 503 -6.69 7.94 -12.63
C VAL A 503 -6.43 9.15 -13.53
N SER A 504 -7.24 10.20 -13.38
CA SER A 504 -7.09 11.47 -14.12
C SER A 504 -6.02 12.39 -13.53
N ASN A 505 -5.62 13.40 -14.31
CA ASN A 505 -4.53 14.33 -13.95
C ASN A 505 -4.82 15.17 -12.70
N ASP A 506 -6.09 15.37 -12.33
CA ASP A 506 -6.48 16.09 -11.09
C ASP A 506 -5.89 15.41 -9.84
N ARG A 507 -5.74 14.08 -9.86
CA ARG A 507 -5.11 13.29 -8.79
C ARG A 507 -3.61 13.56 -8.68
N CYS A 508 -2.94 13.76 -9.80
CA CYS A 508 -1.53 14.16 -9.81
C CYS A 508 -1.39 15.62 -9.35
N LEU A 509 -2.28 16.48 -9.84
CA LEU A 509 -2.26 17.91 -9.62
C LEU A 509 -2.44 18.25 -8.12
N SER A 510 -3.17 17.47 -7.32
CA SER A 510 -3.33 17.73 -5.88
C SER A 510 -2.01 17.73 -5.10
N CYS A 511 -1.01 16.97 -5.57
CA CYS A 511 0.32 16.91 -4.97
C CYS A 511 1.39 17.65 -5.82
N HIS A 512 1.27 17.60 -7.15
CA HIS A 512 2.27 18.13 -8.10
C HIS A 512 1.95 19.52 -8.65
N SER A 513 1.08 20.28 -7.98
CA SER A 513 0.81 21.68 -8.32
C SER A 513 1.76 22.70 -7.70
N ARG A 514 2.61 22.30 -6.75
CA ARG A 514 3.57 23.21 -6.11
C ARG A 514 5.00 22.70 -6.26
N SER A 515 5.31 21.52 -5.72
CA SER A 515 6.65 20.94 -5.81
C SER A 515 6.98 20.58 -7.27
N GLY A 516 7.89 21.34 -7.88
CA GLY A 516 8.27 21.23 -9.30
C GLY A 516 7.21 21.66 -10.31
N ARG A 517 5.99 22.02 -9.87
CA ARG A 517 4.82 22.38 -10.70
C ARG A 517 4.56 21.43 -11.89
N ILE A 518 4.94 20.15 -11.76
CA ILE A 518 4.96 19.17 -12.86
C ILE A 518 3.61 19.09 -13.58
N SER A 519 2.53 18.90 -12.83
CA SER A 519 1.20 18.76 -13.44
C SER A 519 0.65 20.09 -13.98
N LEU A 520 1.06 21.22 -13.42
CA LEU A 520 0.70 22.54 -13.98
C LEU A 520 1.42 22.78 -15.30
N SER A 521 2.73 22.54 -15.37
CA SER A 521 3.54 22.69 -16.58
C SER A 521 3.09 21.76 -17.71
N TYR A 522 2.72 20.52 -17.39
CA TYR A 522 2.15 19.57 -18.36
C TYR A 522 0.88 20.12 -19.05
N GLU A 523 0.02 20.76 -18.28
CA GLU A 523 -1.19 21.44 -18.77
C GLU A 523 -0.93 22.85 -19.32
N GLY A 524 0.31 23.34 -19.26
CA GLY A 524 0.73 24.64 -19.79
C GLY A 524 0.60 25.82 -18.86
N TRP A 525 0.46 25.62 -17.55
CA TRP A 525 0.27 26.67 -16.54
C TRP A 525 1.55 26.94 -15.74
N ASN A 526 1.93 28.21 -15.60
CA ASN A 526 3.01 28.67 -14.74
C ASN A 526 2.47 29.47 -13.54
N GLU A 527 3.14 29.38 -12.40
CA GLU A 527 2.81 30.14 -11.19
C GLU A 527 3.34 31.58 -11.29
N ARG A 528 2.46 32.57 -11.07
CA ARG A 528 2.80 34.01 -11.13
C ARG A 528 3.00 34.62 -9.72
N GLY A 529 2.45 34.00 -8.68
CA GLY A 529 2.42 34.51 -7.30
C GLY A 529 1.00 34.84 -6.81
N GLU A 530 0.89 35.65 -5.76
CA GLU A 530 -0.37 36.11 -5.14
C GLU A 530 -0.86 37.45 -5.76
N GLY A 531 -2.17 37.60 -5.99
CA GLY A 531 -2.78 38.84 -6.50
C GLY A 531 -4.10 38.61 -7.26
N THR A 532 -4.75 39.68 -7.74
CA THR A 532 -5.91 39.58 -8.63
C THR A 532 -5.47 39.26 -10.07
N ALA A 533 -6.29 38.50 -10.81
CA ALA A 533 -6.01 38.08 -12.19
C ALA A 533 -5.92 39.23 -13.23
N GLU A 534 -5.92 40.49 -12.78
CA GLU A 534 -6.09 41.65 -13.65
C GLU A 534 -4.76 42.15 -14.25
N LYS A 535 -4.83 42.49 -15.55
CA LYS A 535 -3.79 43.07 -16.41
C LYS A 535 -2.61 42.17 -16.77
N SER A 536 -2.84 40.90 -17.12
CA SER A 536 -1.92 40.14 -17.98
C SER A 536 -2.52 39.97 -19.38
N PRO A 537 -1.76 40.15 -20.48
CA PRO A 537 -2.21 39.78 -21.82
C PRO A 537 -2.36 38.26 -21.98
N ALA A 538 -1.78 37.46 -21.08
CA ALA A 538 -1.89 36.00 -21.08
C ALA A 538 -3.17 35.52 -20.37
N ARG A 539 -3.67 34.34 -20.78
CA ARG A 539 -4.80 33.67 -20.12
C ARG A 539 -4.41 33.28 -18.70
N THR A 540 -5.17 33.71 -17.69
CA THR A 540 -4.93 33.40 -16.27
C THR A 540 -6.07 32.58 -15.66
N LYS A 541 -5.79 31.85 -14.57
CA LYS A 541 -6.81 31.24 -13.70
C LYS A 541 -6.36 31.25 -12.23
N GLY A 542 -7.32 31.33 -11.32
CA GLY A 542 -7.09 31.16 -9.89
C GLY A 542 -7.13 29.68 -9.48
N LEU A 543 -6.33 29.32 -8.49
CA LEU A 543 -6.29 27.99 -7.89
C LEU A 543 -7.05 27.98 -6.55
N PRO A 544 -7.50 26.80 -6.05
CA PRO A 544 -8.19 26.67 -4.76
C PRO A 544 -7.43 27.22 -3.54
N ASP A 545 -6.10 27.32 -3.61
CA ASP A 545 -5.24 27.91 -2.58
C ASP A 545 -4.94 29.41 -2.82
N ASN A 546 -5.75 30.09 -3.63
CA ASN A 546 -5.63 31.51 -4.01
C ASN A 546 -4.39 31.87 -4.85
N ARG A 547 -3.56 30.91 -5.23
CA ARG A 547 -2.46 31.17 -6.18
C ARG A 547 -3.03 31.50 -7.56
N VAL A 548 -2.37 32.40 -8.28
CA VAL A 548 -2.70 32.72 -9.67
C VAL A 548 -1.70 32.06 -10.60
N VAL A 549 -2.22 31.42 -11.64
CA VAL A 549 -1.41 30.85 -12.72
C VAL A 549 -1.72 31.50 -14.06
N GLU A 550 -0.72 31.54 -14.93
CA GLU A 550 -0.81 32.03 -16.30
C GLU A 550 -0.47 30.93 -17.30
N PHE A 551 -1.13 30.95 -18.45
CA PHE A 551 -0.89 29.97 -19.51
C PHE A 551 0.33 30.38 -20.35
N VAL A 552 1.24 29.44 -20.55
CA VAL A 552 2.44 29.59 -21.37
C VAL A 552 2.30 28.72 -22.63
N GLN A 553 2.52 27.42 -22.48
CA GLN A 553 2.36 26.43 -23.54
C GLN A 553 2.26 25.03 -22.93
N ALA A 554 1.22 24.28 -23.27
CA ALA A 554 1.03 22.91 -22.79
C ALA A 554 1.89 21.89 -23.53
N ASP A 555 2.22 20.77 -22.88
CA ASP A 555 2.96 19.66 -23.48
C ASP A 555 2.23 19.08 -24.71
N VAL A 556 2.97 18.70 -25.75
CA VAL A 556 2.41 18.13 -26.97
C VAL A 556 1.64 16.83 -26.72
N HIS A 557 2.06 16.01 -25.76
CA HIS A 557 1.36 14.77 -25.39
C HIS A 557 0.04 15.09 -24.70
N HIS A 558 0.03 16.08 -23.82
CA HIS A 558 -1.20 16.56 -23.18
C HIS A 558 -2.19 17.09 -24.23
N GLN A 559 -1.70 17.91 -25.17
CA GLN A 559 -2.51 18.43 -26.29
C GLN A 559 -3.11 17.33 -27.16
N LYS A 560 -2.49 16.15 -27.22
CA LYS A 560 -3.01 14.98 -27.95
C LYS A 560 -4.03 14.17 -27.16
N GLY A 561 -4.16 14.42 -25.85
CA GLY A 561 -5.12 13.79 -24.95
C GLY A 561 -4.51 12.80 -23.96
N MET A 562 -3.18 12.69 -23.87
CA MET A 562 -2.53 11.82 -22.89
C MET A 562 -2.62 12.41 -21.48
N ALA A 563 -2.76 11.52 -20.51
CA ALA A 563 -2.71 11.77 -19.07
C ALA A 563 -1.33 11.38 -18.50
N CYS A 564 -1.02 11.83 -17.28
CA CYS A 564 0.24 11.50 -16.59
C CYS A 564 0.46 9.98 -16.51
N ILE A 565 -0.60 9.21 -16.28
CA ILE A 565 -0.55 7.75 -16.19
C ILE A 565 -0.25 7.07 -17.52
N ASP A 566 -0.36 7.74 -18.66
CA ASP A 566 0.02 7.14 -19.95
C ASP A 566 1.53 6.98 -20.10
N CYS A 567 2.30 7.85 -19.43
CA CYS A 567 3.76 7.80 -19.35
C CYS A 567 4.27 7.17 -18.05
N HIS A 568 3.54 7.30 -16.94
CA HIS A 568 3.93 6.74 -15.65
C HIS A 568 3.21 5.42 -15.34
N THR A 569 3.99 4.37 -15.09
CA THR A 569 3.49 3.03 -14.77
C THR A 569 3.28 2.83 -13.27
N SER A 570 2.66 1.71 -12.87
CA SER A 570 2.54 1.33 -11.46
C SER A 570 3.91 1.18 -10.79
N TYR A 571 4.92 0.67 -11.50
CA TYR A 571 6.28 0.56 -10.97
C TYR A 571 6.96 1.91 -10.73
N ASP A 572 6.59 2.96 -11.48
CA ASP A 572 7.12 4.31 -11.27
C ASP A 572 6.42 5.01 -10.09
N LEU A 573 5.10 4.84 -9.96
CA LEU A 573 4.27 5.58 -8.99
C LEU A 573 4.11 4.83 -7.65
N MET A 574 3.82 3.53 -7.70
CA MET A 574 3.65 2.63 -6.56
C MET A 574 4.96 1.94 -6.16
N GLY A 575 6.04 2.16 -6.91
CA GLY A 575 7.37 1.62 -6.63
C GLY A 575 7.64 0.23 -7.22
N ASP A 576 8.91 -0.06 -7.38
CA ASP A 576 9.49 -1.30 -7.90
C ASP A 576 10.07 -2.20 -6.80
N GLY A 577 9.81 -1.85 -5.53
CA GLY A 577 10.36 -2.56 -4.37
C GLY A 577 11.82 -2.23 -4.07
N LYS A 578 12.37 -1.18 -4.68
CA LYS A 578 13.69 -0.64 -4.35
C LYS A 578 13.55 0.75 -3.74
N HIS A 579 14.51 1.07 -2.87
CA HIS A 579 14.70 2.43 -2.41
C HIS A 579 15.49 3.22 -3.45
N HIS A 580 14.95 4.36 -3.85
CA HIS A 580 15.59 5.28 -4.78
C HIS A 580 15.96 6.57 -4.04
N ALA A 581 17.14 7.13 -4.32
CA ALA A 581 17.54 8.41 -3.76
C ALA A 581 16.79 9.56 -4.45
N HIS A 582 16.73 9.54 -5.78
CA HIS A 582 16.10 10.60 -6.57
C HIS A 582 15.06 10.08 -7.57
N LYS A 583 14.17 10.98 -8.02
CA LYS A 583 13.00 10.63 -8.86
C LYS A 583 13.38 10.04 -10.21
N GLU A 584 14.47 10.54 -10.80
CA GLU A 584 15.04 10.07 -12.07
C GLU A 584 15.52 8.61 -12.00
N ASP A 585 15.83 8.11 -10.80
CA ASP A 585 16.23 6.72 -10.58
C ASP A 585 14.99 5.79 -10.58
N ALA A 586 13.88 6.27 -10.02
CA ALA A 586 12.62 5.52 -9.93
C ALA A 586 11.85 5.43 -11.26
N VAL A 587 11.91 6.48 -12.10
CA VAL A 587 11.20 6.51 -13.38
C VAL A 587 11.88 5.61 -14.42
N SER A 588 11.10 4.71 -15.02
CA SER A 588 11.56 3.73 -16.00
C SER A 588 11.37 4.19 -17.44
N VAL A 589 10.31 4.93 -17.73
CA VAL A 589 9.91 5.31 -19.10
C VAL A 589 10.78 6.44 -19.62
N GLN A 590 11.26 6.29 -20.85
CA GLN A 590 12.11 7.26 -21.55
C GLN A 590 11.54 7.59 -22.93
N CYS A 591 11.94 8.75 -23.48
CA CYS A 591 11.52 9.17 -24.83
C CYS A 591 11.81 8.09 -25.89
N VAL A 592 12.96 7.42 -25.77
CA VAL A 592 13.44 6.40 -26.73
C VAL A 592 12.65 5.10 -26.71
N ASP A 593 11.86 4.84 -25.65
CA ASP A 593 11.01 3.65 -25.57
C ASP A 593 9.85 3.74 -26.57
N CYS A 594 9.29 4.94 -26.73
CA CYS A 594 8.16 5.20 -27.63
C CYS A 594 8.61 5.82 -28.96
N HIS A 595 9.64 6.67 -28.95
CA HIS A 595 10.23 7.29 -30.13
C HIS A 595 11.51 6.56 -30.49
N THR A 596 11.40 5.48 -31.28
CA THR A 596 12.54 4.61 -31.61
C THR A 596 13.34 5.12 -32.81
N THR A 597 14.62 4.74 -32.88
CA THR A 597 15.52 4.95 -34.02
C THR A 597 15.71 3.69 -34.87
N GLY A 598 15.04 2.59 -34.51
CA GLY A 598 15.18 1.28 -35.14
C GLY A 598 14.13 0.30 -34.64
N LYS A 599 14.49 -0.99 -34.59
CA LYS A 599 13.60 -2.07 -34.15
C LYS A 599 13.08 -1.81 -32.73
N VAL A 600 11.77 -1.99 -32.53
CA VAL A 600 11.12 -1.76 -31.25
C VAL A 600 11.46 -2.89 -30.27
N ASN A 601 11.94 -2.52 -29.08
CA ASN A 601 12.08 -3.47 -27.98
C ASN A 601 10.68 -3.83 -27.47
N SER A 602 10.24 -5.07 -27.70
CA SER A 602 8.88 -5.50 -27.40
C SER A 602 8.78 -6.97 -27.01
N ILE A 603 7.69 -7.31 -26.33
CA ILE A 603 7.39 -8.67 -25.87
C ILE A 603 5.93 -9.01 -26.10
N ALA A 604 5.65 -10.27 -26.42
CA ALA A 604 4.29 -10.78 -26.51
C ALA A 604 3.63 -10.82 -25.13
N VAL A 605 2.34 -10.47 -25.06
CA VAL A 605 1.54 -10.53 -23.83
C VAL A 605 1.55 -11.93 -23.20
N SER A 606 1.58 -12.99 -24.02
CA SER A 606 1.69 -14.38 -23.56
C SER A 606 3.00 -14.72 -22.85
N SER A 607 4.00 -13.85 -22.95
CA SER A 607 5.35 -14.06 -22.44
C SER A 607 5.76 -12.99 -21.41
N LEU A 608 4.79 -12.25 -20.86
CA LEU A 608 5.05 -11.20 -19.87
C LEU A 608 5.78 -11.76 -18.65
N PRO A 609 6.80 -11.05 -18.13
CA PRO A 609 7.69 -11.56 -17.09
C PRO A 609 7.06 -11.56 -15.70
N ASP A 610 6.02 -10.75 -15.47
CA ASP A 610 5.48 -10.49 -14.15
C ASP A 610 3.95 -10.68 -14.08
N LYS A 611 3.49 -11.05 -12.87
CA LYS A 611 2.08 -11.36 -12.58
C LYS A 611 1.16 -10.13 -12.70
N GLU A 612 1.66 -8.94 -12.37
CA GLU A 612 0.85 -7.72 -12.38
C GLU A 612 0.51 -7.31 -13.82
N SER A 613 1.50 -7.29 -14.71
CA SER A 613 1.31 -7.04 -16.14
C SER A 613 0.37 -8.06 -16.78
N GLN A 614 0.48 -9.34 -16.40
CA GLN A 614 -0.45 -10.39 -16.85
C GLN A 614 -1.89 -10.11 -16.38
N MET A 615 -2.07 -9.70 -15.12
CA MET A 615 -3.38 -9.30 -14.59
C MET A 615 -3.93 -8.06 -15.28
N ILE A 616 -3.10 -7.05 -15.55
CA ILE A 616 -3.49 -5.85 -16.30
C ILE A 616 -3.91 -6.22 -17.73
N ALA A 617 -3.17 -7.12 -18.40
CA ALA A 617 -3.53 -7.62 -19.72
C ALA A 617 -4.89 -8.31 -19.71
N TRP A 618 -5.14 -9.16 -18.70
CA TRP A 618 -6.42 -9.84 -18.51
C TRP A 618 -7.57 -8.86 -18.26
N LEU A 619 -7.39 -7.89 -17.35
CA LEU A 619 -8.38 -6.84 -17.05
C LEU A 619 -8.72 -6.00 -18.28
N ARG A 620 -7.72 -5.70 -19.12
CA ARG A 620 -7.88 -4.94 -20.35
C ARG A 620 -8.33 -5.78 -21.54
N LYS A 621 -8.47 -7.10 -21.37
CA LYS A 621 -8.81 -8.06 -22.43
C LYS A 621 -7.85 -7.96 -23.63
N THR A 622 -6.57 -7.76 -23.35
CA THR A 622 -5.54 -7.65 -24.39
C THR A 622 -5.28 -9.01 -25.03
N ASP A 623 -5.21 -9.07 -26.36
CA ASP A 623 -4.89 -10.31 -27.08
C ASP A 623 -3.48 -10.81 -26.67
N PRO A 624 -3.33 -12.08 -26.21
CA PRO A 624 -2.05 -12.67 -25.84
C PRO A 624 -0.95 -12.59 -26.90
N LYS A 625 -1.30 -12.50 -28.18
CA LYS A 625 -0.36 -12.38 -29.31
C LYS A 625 0.13 -10.96 -29.55
N THR A 626 -0.48 -9.96 -28.92
CA THR A 626 -0.07 -8.56 -29.07
C THR A 626 1.31 -8.36 -28.47
N ASN A 627 2.19 -7.69 -29.20
CA ASN A 627 3.47 -7.23 -28.67
C ASN A 627 3.30 -5.87 -28.01
N VAL A 628 3.84 -5.70 -26.80
CA VAL A 628 3.88 -4.43 -26.06
C VAL A 628 5.33 -3.98 -25.92
N VAL A 629 5.55 -2.67 -25.84
CA VAL A 629 6.89 -2.07 -25.68
C VAL A 629 7.48 -2.47 -24.32
N LEU A 630 8.78 -2.77 -24.30
CA LEU A 630 9.58 -2.95 -23.09
C LEU A 630 10.48 -1.74 -22.87
N THR A 631 10.44 -1.14 -21.69
CA THR A 631 11.31 0.00 -21.36
C THR A 631 12.79 -0.39 -21.43
N ALA A 632 13.62 0.50 -21.98
CA ALA A 632 15.05 0.25 -22.14
C ALA A 632 15.76 0.10 -20.78
N LYS A 633 15.40 0.95 -19.81
CA LYS A 633 16.06 1.03 -18.50
C LYS A 633 15.91 -0.25 -17.68
N ASN A 634 14.67 -0.75 -17.55
CA ASN A 634 14.34 -1.83 -16.60
C ASN A 634 13.59 -3.02 -17.22
N GLN A 635 13.34 -3.01 -18.54
CA GLN A 635 12.60 -4.06 -19.24
C GLN A 635 11.18 -4.27 -18.70
N HIS A 636 10.53 -3.19 -18.27
CA HIS A 636 9.14 -3.22 -17.81
C HIS A 636 8.16 -3.06 -18.98
N PRO A 637 7.08 -3.86 -19.05
CA PRO A 637 6.07 -3.75 -20.10
C PRO A 637 5.22 -2.47 -20.01
N LEU A 638 5.13 -1.73 -21.12
CA LEU A 638 4.20 -0.62 -21.28
C LEU A 638 2.84 -1.14 -21.77
N MET A 639 2.00 -1.57 -20.82
CA MET A 639 0.74 -2.28 -21.07
C MET A 639 -0.35 -1.47 -21.80
N ASN A 640 -0.10 -0.20 -22.13
CA ASN A 640 -0.95 0.65 -22.96
C ASN A 640 -0.38 0.84 -24.39
N THR A 641 0.61 0.04 -24.80
CA THR A 641 1.18 0.09 -26.15
C THR A 641 0.85 -1.18 -26.94
N ARG A 642 0.91 -1.09 -28.27
CA ARG A 642 0.98 -2.23 -29.19
C ARG A 642 2.02 -1.98 -30.26
N VAL A 643 2.68 -3.03 -30.69
CA VAL A 643 3.65 -3.02 -31.80
C VAL A 643 3.08 -3.86 -32.93
N ASP A 644 2.97 -3.26 -34.12
CA ASP A 644 2.48 -3.97 -35.31
C ASP A 644 3.61 -4.72 -36.05
N SER A 645 3.26 -5.40 -37.15
CA SER A 645 4.22 -6.16 -37.96
C SER A 645 5.24 -5.30 -38.70
N LEU A 646 5.07 -3.98 -38.72
CA LEU A 646 5.96 -3.00 -39.34
C LEU A 646 6.80 -2.25 -38.29
N ASP A 647 6.86 -2.75 -37.04
CA ASP A 647 7.55 -2.12 -35.92
C ASP A 647 7.01 -0.71 -35.59
N ARG A 648 5.74 -0.42 -35.90
CA ARG A 648 5.09 0.83 -35.50
C ARG A 648 4.45 0.69 -34.13
N ILE A 649 4.65 1.70 -33.29
CA ILE A 649 4.12 1.75 -31.94
C ILE A 649 2.82 2.56 -31.94
N PHE A 650 1.78 1.97 -31.39
CA PHE A 650 0.53 2.66 -31.08
C PHE A 650 0.28 2.61 -29.58
N LEU A 651 0.09 3.77 -28.97
CA LEU A 651 -0.26 3.92 -27.57
C LEU A 651 -1.77 4.18 -27.47
N LYS A 652 -2.46 3.39 -26.66
CA LYS A 652 -3.87 3.60 -26.34
C LYS A 652 -3.95 4.34 -25.01
N ASP A 653 -4.47 5.57 -25.00
CA ASP A 653 -4.57 6.30 -23.74
C ASP A 653 -5.50 5.60 -22.75
N LYS A 654 -5.17 5.71 -21.45
CA LYS A 654 -5.80 4.92 -20.39
C LYS A 654 -7.19 5.43 -19.99
N LEU A 655 -7.48 6.72 -20.22
CA LEU A 655 -8.73 7.36 -19.81
C LEU A 655 -9.84 7.31 -20.87
N THR A 656 -9.52 7.59 -22.14
CA THR A 656 -10.50 7.65 -23.23
C THR A 656 -10.45 6.42 -24.13
N GLY A 657 -9.32 5.69 -24.12
CA GLY A 657 -9.10 4.53 -24.97
C GLY A 657 -8.78 4.91 -26.42
N LYS A 658 -8.46 6.17 -26.70
CA LYS A 658 -8.08 6.62 -28.05
C LYS A 658 -6.64 6.19 -28.35
N ASP A 659 -6.43 5.83 -29.61
CA ASP A 659 -5.12 5.45 -30.11
C ASP A 659 -4.30 6.65 -30.59
N HIS A 660 -3.02 6.64 -30.26
CA HIS A 660 -2.01 7.59 -30.66
C HIS A 660 -0.85 6.84 -31.31
N GLU A 661 -0.54 7.17 -32.56
CA GLU A 661 0.66 6.66 -33.22
C GLU A 661 1.89 7.37 -32.66
N SER A 662 2.84 6.60 -32.12
CA SER A 662 4.14 7.15 -31.72
C SER A 662 5.07 7.20 -32.92
N LYS A 663 5.51 8.41 -33.26
CA LYS A 663 6.40 8.63 -34.41
C LYS A 663 7.83 8.25 -34.06
N PRO A 664 8.57 7.57 -34.96
CA PRO A 664 9.99 7.35 -34.74
C PRO A 664 10.74 8.68 -34.70
N VAL A 665 11.96 8.64 -34.17
CA VAL A 665 12.85 9.80 -34.10
C VAL A 665 13.12 10.33 -35.50
N ALA A 666 13.04 11.65 -35.67
CA ALA A 666 13.34 12.28 -36.95
C ALA A 666 14.84 12.15 -37.29
N SER A 667 15.17 12.03 -38.59
CA SER A 667 16.56 11.89 -39.04
C SER A 667 17.47 13.02 -38.56
N VAL A 668 16.96 14.25 -38.47
CA VAL A 668 17.70 15.41 -37.96
C VAL A 668 18.22 15.22 -36.53
N CYS A 669 17.55 14.41 -35.70
CA CYS A 669 17.95 14.14 -34.33
C CYS A 669 19.13 13.15 -34.24
N THR A 670 19.40 12.39 -35.31
CA THR A 670 20.45 11.37 -35.38
C THR A 670 21.51 11.66 -36.45
N LYS A 671 21.31 12.73 -37.23
CA LYS A 671 22.22 13.17 -38.30
C LYS A 671 23.48 13.82 -37.69
N GLY A 672 24.63 13.48 -38.27
CA GLY A 672 25.90 14.10 -37.94
C GLY A 672 26.44 13.74 -36.56
N LYS A 673 27.48 14.48 -36.12
CA LYS A 673 28.10 14.29 -34.79
C LYS A 673 27.96 15.52 -33.88
N GLY A 674 27.57 16.68 -34.41
CA GLY A 674 27.58 17.95 -33.68
C GLY A 674 26.72 17.94 -32.41
N HIS A 675 25.61 17.21 -32.41
CA HIS A 675 24.65 17.16 -31.30
C HIS A 675 24.47 15.78 -30.67
N SER A 676 25.42 14.86 -30.88
CA SER A 676 25.31 13.49 -30.36
C SER A 676 25.27 13.40 -28.81
N ARG A 677 25.66 14.47 -28.12
CA ARG A 677 25.62 14.58 -26.65
C ARG A 677 24.29 15.14 -26.13
N LEU A 678 23.39 15.66 -26.95
CA LEU A 678 22.14 16.25 -26.46
C LEU A 678 21.16 15.17 -26.00
N SER A 679 20.53 15.39 -24.84
CA SER A 679 19.33 14.63 -24.47
C SER A 679 18.13 15.12 -25.28
N CYS A 680 17.10 14.27 -25.43
CA CYS A 680 15.85 14.68 -26.09
C CYS A 680 15.21 15.89 -25.39
N GLU A 681 15.27 15.94 -24.06
CA GLU A 681 14.71 17.03 -23.26
C GLU A 681 15.46 18.35 -23.45
N ALA A 682 16.79 18.33 -23.64
CA ALA A 682 17.57 19.54 -23.93
C ALA A 682 17.09 20.25 -25.21
N CYS A 683 16.65 19.47 -26.21
CA CYS A 683 16.08 20.00 -27.44
C CYS A 683 14.60 20.34 -27.30
N HIS A 684 13.79 19.45 -26.72
CA HIS A 684 12.33 19.50 -26.87
C HIS A 684 11.60 20.15 -25.69
N THR A 685 12.28 20.50 -24.60
CA THR A 685 11.65 21.25 -23.49
C THR A 685 11.50 22.72 -23.87
N ALA A 686 10.26 23.20 -24.02
CA ALA A 686 10.02 24.59 -24.41
C ALA A 686 10.28 25.58 -23.28
N TRP A 687 9.85 25.26 -22.06
CA TRP A 687 10.01 26.14 -20.90
C TRP A 687 9.95 25.35 -19.60
N VAL A 688 10.46 25.93 -18.53
CA VAL A 688 10.41 25.38 -17.18
C VAL A 688 10.10 26.47 -16.17
N PRO A 689 9.39 26.16 -15.08
CA PRO A 689 9.24 27.09 -13.97
C PRO A 689 10.59 27.30 -13.28
N GLN A 690 10.98 28.56 -13.09
CA GLN A 690 12.23 28.94 -12.44
C GLN A 690 11.94 29.91 -11.31
N CYS A 691 12.56 29.71 -10.16
CA CYS A 691 12.48 30.61 -9.00
C CYS A 691 13.90 30.98 -8.56
N ILE A 692 14.17 32.27 -8.36
CA ILE A 692 15.48 32.78 -7.95
C ILE A 692 15.36 33.68 -6.72
N GLY A 693 16.37 33.66 -5.86
CA GLY A 693 16.49 34.57 -4.73
C GLY A 693 15.48 34.30 -3.61
N CYS A 694 15.54 33.11 -3.00
CA CYS A 694 14.73 32.81 -1.82
C CYS A 694 15.48 33.09 -0.52
N HIS A 695 14.76 33.53 0.51
CA HIS A 695 15.30 33.65 1.86
C HIS A 695 14.44 32.89 2.87
N ASN A 696 15.06 32.04 3.67
CA ASN A 696 14.39 31.26 4.71
C ASN A 696 14.85 31.72 6.09
N THR A 697 13.88 32.05 6.95
CA THR A 697 14.10 32.40 8.36
C THR A 697 13.14 31.64 9.25
N PHE A 698 13.54 31.41 10.50
CA PHE A 698 12.69 30.82 11.52
C PHE A 698 12.09 31.90 12.41
N GLU A 699 10.76 31.91 12.52
CA GLU A 699 10.01 32.87 13.33
C GLU A 699 9.41 32.17 14.56
N ASN A 700 9.80 32.61 15.76
CA ASN A 700 9.38 31.99 17.03
C ASN A 700 7.96 32.36 17.48
N GLU A 701 7.42 33.46 16.97
CA GLU A 701 6.12 34.01 17.39
C GLU A 701 5.06 33.94 16.29
N THR A 702 5.42 33.38 15.13
CA THR A 702 4.53 33.23 13.98
C THR A 702 3.90 31.85 14.01
N ALA A 703 2.56 31.83 14.07
CA ALA A 703 1.79 30.61 14.04
C ALA A 703 2.06 29.85 12.73
N GLY A 704 2.55 28.61 12.87
CA GLY A 704 2.84 27.71 11.76
C GLY A 704 1.90 26.53 11.70
N PHE A 705 2.19 25.64 10.77
CA PHE A 705 1.53 24.35 10.66
C PHE A 705 2.57 23.26 10.43
N ASP A 706 2.50 22.18 11.20
CA ASP A 706 3.28 20.97 10.96
C ASP A 706 2.49 20.10 9.98
N LEU A 707 2.93 20.13 8.72
CA LEU A 707 2.32 19.41 7.60
C LEU A 707 2.42 17.88 7.75
N LEU A 708 3.36 17.36 8.54
CA LEU A 708 3.47 15.92 8.79
C LEU A 708 2.40 15.45 9.80
N THR A 709 2.13 16.25 10.84
CA THR A 709 1.19 15.87 11.91
C THR A 709 -0.20 16.49 11.76
N GLY A 710 -0.36 17.48 10.87
CA GLY A 710 -1.62 18.21 10.68
C GLY A 710 -1.98 19.14 11.84
N LYS A 711 -0.98 19.63 12.60
CA LYS A 711 -1.19 20.43 13.82
C LYS A 711 -0.60 21.82 13.68
N THR A 712 -1.30 22.81 14.24
CA THR A 712 -0.77 24.19 14.36
C THR A 712 0.42 24.23 15.32
N THR A 713 1.43 25.02 14.98
CA THR A 713 2.63 25.28 15.78
C THR A 713 2.70 26.76 16.15
N LYS A 714 3.45 27.11 17.20
CA LYS A 714 3.65 28.51 17.62
C LYS A 714 4.79 29.22 16.87
N SER A 715 5.63 28.43 16.22
CA SER A 715 6.79 28.87 15.46
C SER A 715 6.83 28.17 14.11
N THR A 716 7.51 28.78 13.14
CA THR A 716 7.55 28.26 11.78
C THR A 716 8.74 28.77 11.00
N TRP A 717 9.21 27.97 10.04
CA TRP A 717 10.04 28.47 8.95
C TRP A 717 9.18 29.25 7.96
N VAL A 718 9.64 30.44 7.59
CA VAL A 718 9.02 31.31 6.60
C VAL A 718 9.95 31.44 5.40
N GLU A 719 9.39 31.16 4.22
CA GLU A 719 10.07 31.36 2.94
C GLU A 719 9.62 32.69 2.33
N PHE A 720 10.59 33.58 2.10
CA PHE A 720 10.41 34.77 1.28
C PHE A 720 10.86 34.43 -0.14
N ALA A 721 9.90 34.26 -1.03
CA ALA A 721 10.16 33.94 -2.43
C ALA A 721 10.63 35.18 -3.20
N GLY A 722 11.63 34.99 -4.06
CA GLY A 722 12.07 36.00 -5.01
C GLY A 722 11.28 35.96 -6.32
N ASN A 723 11.97 36.16 -7.44
CA ASN A 723 11.32 36.25 -8.74
C ASN A 723 11.02 34.85 -9.32
N SER A 724 9.87 34.73 -10.00
CA SER A 724 9.47 33.52 -10.73
C SER A 724 9.37 33.77 -12.23
N PHE A 725 9.79 32.79 -13.04
CA PHE A 725 9.84 32.88 -14.49
C PHE A 725 9.36 31.57 -15.15
N ALA A 726 8.87 31.68 -16.40
CA ALA A 726 8.59 30.55 -17.28
C ALA A 726 9.37 30.73 -18.59
N GLU A 727 10.55 30.14 -18.65
CA GLU A 727 11.49 30.32 -19.75
C GLU A 727 12.19 29.00 -20.09
N PRO A 728 12.80 28.88 -21.27
CA PRO A 728 13.61 27.73 -21.63
C PRO A 728 14.66 27.37 -20.54
N PRO A 729 14.93 26.07 -20.32
CA PRO A 729 15.81 25.61 -19.24
C PRO A 729 17.28 26.00 -19.45
N VAL A 730 18.01 26.10 -18.35
CA VAL A 730 19.48 26.12 -18.36
C VAL A 730 19.99 24.74 -18.79
N LEU A 731 21.11 24.68 -19.48
CA LEU A 731 21.74 23.43 -19.90
C LEU A 731 22.98 23.13 -19.06
N GLY A 732 23.21 21.84 -18.79
CA GLY A 732 24.37 21.35 -18.06
C GLY A 732 24.79 19.98 -18.54
N ILE A 733 25.80 19.40 -17.90
CA ILE A 733 26.32 18.07 -18.23
C ILE A 733 25.92 17.09 -17.13
N ASN A 734 25.30 15.99 -17.57
CA ASN A 734 25.30 14.76 -16.80
C ASN A 734 26.68 14.11 -16.94
N SER A 735 27.49 14.18 -15.89
CA SER A 735 28.86 13.69 -15.90
C SER A 735 28.96 12.16 -15.94
N ALA A 736 27.90 11.44 -15.55
CA ALA A 736 27.86 9.98 -15.61
C ALA A 736 27.66 9.48 -17.06
N THR A 737 26.86 10.18 -17.86
CA THR A 737 26.55 9.79 -19.26
C THR A 737 27.24 10.66 -20.30
N ASN A 738 27.89 11.75 -19.87
CA ASN A 738 28.45 12.81 -20.72
C ASN A 738 27.43 13.48 -21.67
N GLN A 739 26.15 13.46 -21.31
CA GLN A 739 25.07 14.09 -22.06
C GLN A 739 24.78 15.51 -21.57
N VAL A 740 24.39 16.38 -22.49
CA VAL A 740 23.81 17.69 -22.19
C VAL A 740 22.36 17.49 -21.78
N VAL A 741 22.00 17.98 -20.59
CA VAL A 741 20.69 17.81 -19.97
C VAL A 741 20.15 19.15 -19.50
N THR A 742 18.85 19.18 -19.21
CA THR A 742 18.14 20.36 -18.71
C THR A 742 18.29 20.49 -17.20
N ALA A 743 18.53 21.71 -16.74
CA ALA A 743 18.63 22.09 -15.34
C ALA A 743 17.82 23.35 -15.04
N ILE A 744 17.44 23.52 -13.78
CA ILE A 744 16.79 24.72 -13.25
C ILE A 744 17.48 25.18 -11.96
N PRO A 745 17.34 26.46 -11.59
CA PRO A 745 17.59 26.89 -10.22
C PRO A 745 16.80 26.00 -9.25
N GLY A 746 17.50 25.21 -8.45
CA GLY A 746 16.89 24.31 -7.46
C GLY A 746 16.81 24.99 -6.09
N MET A 747 17.97 25.37 -5.57
CA MET A 747 18.14 26.13 -4.34
C MET A 747 19.14 27.24 -4.60
N VAL A 748 18.63 28.42 -4.97
CA VAL A 748 19.40 29.67 -4.96
C VAL A 748 18.84 30.49 -3.81
N MET A 749 19.36 30.22 -2.61
CA MET A 749 18.75 30.71 -1.38
C MET A 749 19.72 30.92 -0.24
N THR A 750 19.33 31.82 0.66
CA THR A 750 20.00 32.04 1.95
C THR A 750 19.15 31.47 3.08
N ILE A 751 19.74 30.67 3.95
CA ILE A 751 19.09 30.10 5.13
C ILE A 751 19.68 30.73 6.38
N ASP A 752 18.82 31.37 7.18
CA ASP A 752 19.18 31.97 8.46
C ASP A 752 19.07 30.94 9.60
N LYS A 753 20.08 30.07 9.76
CA LYS A 753 20.08 29.03 10.80
C LYS A 753 20.21 29.61 12.21
N GLU A 754 20.80 30.80 12.34
CA GLU A 754 20.91 31.55 13.60
C GLU A 754 19.53 31.84 14.22
N SER A 755 18.53 32.11 13.37
CA SER A 755 17.15 32.36 13.80
C SER A 755 16.49 31.15 14.47
N PHE A 756 16.93 29.93 14.12
CA PHE A 756 16.48 28.68 14.72
C PHE A 756 17.32 28.27 15.93
N GLU A 757 18.65 28.29 15.79
CA GLU A 757 19.60 27.91 16.85
C GLU A 757 20.80 28.86 16.85
N LYS A 758 21.05 29.50 17.99
CA LYS A 758 22.16 30.45 18.17
C LYS A 758 23.52 29.81 17.88
N GLY A 759 24.39 30.54 17.20
CA GLY A 759 25.74 30.11 16.84
C GLY A 759 25.82 29.30 15.53
N LYS A 760 24.72 29.13 14.79
CA LYS A 760 24.70 28.43 13.50
C LYS A 760 24.87 29.35 12.28
N GLY A 761 24.69 30.66 12.45
CA GLY A 761 24.90 31.67 11.41
C GLY A 761 23.98 31.52 10.19
N LYS A 762 24.32 32.23 9.11
CA LYS A 762 23.63 32.15 7.81
C LYS A 762 24.44 31.31 6.83
N SER A 763 23.78 30.60 5.92
CA SER A 763 24.44 29.96 4.78
C SER A 763 23.74 30.29 3.46
N PHE A 764 24.54 30.52 2.42
CA PHE A 764 24.08 30.72 1.06
C PHE A 764 24.39 29.47 0.22
N HIS A 765 23.43 29.04 -0.57
CA HIS A 765 23.57 27.89 -1.45
C HIS A 765 23.07 28.25 -2.85
N ARG A 766 23.82 27.83 -3.87
CA ARG A 766 23.46 27.92 -5.28
C ARG A 766 23.56 26.54 -5.92
N LEU A 767 22.47 25.78 -5.80
CA LEU A 767 22.37 24.42 -6.31
C LEU A 767 21.32 24.36 -7.42
N TYR A 768 21.72 23.92 -8.60
CA TYR A 768 20.77 23.62 -9.66
C TYR A 768 20.22 22.20 -9.53
N ALA A 769 19.05 21.95 -10.12
CA ALA A 769 18.43 20.64 -10.14
C ALA A 769 18.20 20.18 -11.58
N PRO A 770 18.43 18.89 -11.90
CA PRO A 770 17.98 18.32 -13.16
C PRO A 770 16.46 18.41 -13.24
N THR A 771 15.97 18.71 -14.44
CA THR A 771 14.53 18.90 -14.66
C THR A 771 14.06 18.12 -15.88
N SER A 772 12.87 17.54 -15.75
CA SER A 772 12.03 17.17 -16.90
C SER A 772 10.91 18.18 -16.93
N GLY A 773 10.92 19.07 -17.93
CA GLY A 773 10.06 20.26 -17.91
C GLY A 773 8.57 19.98 -18.06
N HIS A 774 8.21 18.80 -18.56
CA HIS A 774 6.82 18.45 -18.91
C HIS A 774 6.15 19.50 -19.80
N THR A 775 6.93 20.06 -20.71
CA THR A 775 6.50 21.08 -21.69
C THR A 775 7.03 20.72 -23.06
N THR A 776 7.18 19.41 -23.32
CA THR A 776 7.76 18.86 -24.53
C THR A 776 6.99 19.35 -25.75
N GLN A 777 7.72 19.87 -26.75
CA GLN A 777 7.16 20.32 -28.02
C GLN A 777 7.71 19.53 -29.20
N ARG A 778 6.96 19.57 -30.30
CA ARG A 778 7.38 18.97 -31.57
C ARG A 778 8.64 19.63 -32.13
N GLU A 779 8.70 20.96 -32.08
CA GLU A 779 9.87 21.71 -32.48
C GLU A 779 10.92 21.73 -31.36
N GLY A 780 12.18 21.54 -31.72
CA GLY A 780 13.30 21.69 -30.79
C GLY A 780 13.74 23.16 -30.66
N ARG A 781 14.58 23.45 -29.65
CA ARG A 781 15.20 24.77 -29.46
C ARG A 781 15.99 25.20 -30.69
N SER A 782 15.94 26.51 -30.97
CA SER A 782 16.73 27.14 -32.03
C SER A 782 18.22 27.10 -31.69
N CYS A 783 19.09 27.21 -32.69
CA CYS A 783 20.54 27.22 -32.47
C CYS A 783 20.94 28.40 -31.57
N LYS A 784 20.35 29.57 -31.81
CA LYS A 784 20.60 30.79 -31.02
C LYS A 784 20.15 30.64 -29.56
N SER A 785 19.06 29.92 -29.30
CA SER A 785 18.58 29.66 -27.93
C SER A 785 19.54 28.81 -27.09
N CYS A 786 20.49 28.10 -27.71
CA CYS A 786 21.49 27.30 -26.99
C CYS A 786 22.88 27.95 -27.02
N HIS A 787 23.26 28.55 -28.15
CA HIS A 787 24.61 29.04 -28.39
C HIS A 787 24.82 30.53 -28.11
N ASN A 788 23.74 31.34 -28.15
CA ASN A 788 23.82 32.80 -27.97
C ASN A 788 22.98 33.30 -26.78
N ASP A 789 22.29 32.39 -26.07
CA ASP A 789 21.52 32.72 -24.88
C ASP A 789 22.37 32.49 -23.62
N PRO A 790 22.73 33.54 -22.85
CA PRO A 790 23.53 33.37 -21.64
C PRO A 790 22.85 32.52 -20.57
N LEU A 791 21.51 32.51 -20.51
CA LEU A 791 20.77 31.70 -19.56
C LEU A 791 20.96 30.22 -19.88
N ALA A 792 20.88 29.82 -21.15
CA ALA A 792 21.07 28.44 -21.57
C ALA A 792 22.47 27.90 -21.22
N ILE A 793 23.51 28.75 -21.31
CA ILE A 793 24.90 28.39 -20.98
C ILE A 793 25.15 28.40 -19.45
N GLY A 794 24.27 29.07 -18.69
CA GLY A 794 24.34 29.15 -17.23
C GLY A 794 24.97 30.43 -16.68
N PHE A 795 25.15 31.47 -17.51
CA PHE A 795 25.67 32.77 -17.06
C PHE A 795 24.63 33.65 -16.36
N GLY A 796 23.36 33.23 -16.39
CA GLY A 796 22.23 34.02 -15.92
C GLY A 796 21.62 34.86 -17.04
N ARG A 797 20.52 35.56 -16.75
CA ARG A 797 19.86 36.44 -17.72
C ARG A 797 20.73 37.67 -17.98
N GLY A 798 20.75 38.13 -19.21
CA GLY A 798 21.54 39.29 -19.65
C GLY A 798 21.73 39.28 -21.15
N GLU A 799 22.69 40.07 -21.63
CA GLU A 799 23.04 40.15 -23.04
C GLU A 799 24.44 39.58 -23.30
N LEU A 800 24.54 38.67 -24.28
CA LEU A 800 25.80 38.23 -24.86
C LEU A 800 26.06 39.01 -26.14
N ILE A 801 27.12 39.81 -26.14
CA ILE A 801 27.47 40.70 -27.24
C ILE A 801 28.74 40.15 -27.90
N TYR A 802 28.63 39.83 -29.19
CA TYR A 802 29.78 39.47 -30.03
C TYR A 802 30.25 40.69 -30.81
N SER A 803 31.53 41.02 -30.68
CA SER A 803 32.15 42.15 -31.39
C SER A 803 33.40 41.69 -32.13
N VAL A 804 33.65 42.28 -33.31
CA VAL A 804 34.83 41.98 -34.13
C VAL A 804 35.71 43.22 -34.18
N ALA A 805 36.97 43.08 -33.78
CA ALA A 805 37.99 44.12 -33.83
C ALA A 805 39.17 43.67 -34.70
N GLY A 806 39.16 44.06 -35.98
CA GLY A 806 40.12 43.56 -36.97
C GLY A 806 39.87 42.08 -37.27
N ASN A 807 40.86 41.23 -37.00
CA ASN A 807 40.75 39.77 -37.19
C ASN A 807 40.42 39.00 -35.88
N THR A 808 40.08 39.70 -34.79
CA THR A 808 39.75 39.06 -33.51
C THR A 808 38.29 39.27 -33.15
N GLY A 809 37.63 38.18 -32.75
CA GLY A 809 36.26 38.19 -32.26
C GLY A 809 36.24 38.08 -30.74
N ASN A 810 35.48 38.93 -30.07
CA ASN A 810 35.39 38.98 -28.61
C ASN A 810 33.93 38.90 -28.15
N TRP A 811 33.70 38.09 -27.12
CA TRP A 811 32.43 38.01 -26.41
C TRP A 811 32.47 38.84 -25.13
N THR A 812 31.42 39.62 -24.89
CA THR A 812 31.16 40.29 -23.62
C THR A 812 29.79 39.88 -23.09
N PHE A 813 29.67 39.74 -21.77
CA PHE A 813 28.42 39.43 -21.10
C PHE A 813 28.03 40.55 -20.15
N GLU A 814 26.82 41.09 -20.34
CA GLU A 814 26.23 42.11 -19.48
C GLU A 814 25.06 41.48 -18.69
N PRO A 815 25.24 41.20 -17.39
CA PRO A 815 24.21 40.54 -16.60
C PRO A 815 23.02 41.46 -16.31
N ARG A 816 21.81 40.90 -16.34
CA ARG A 816 20.56 41.61 -15.99
C ARG A 816 20.45 41.83 -14.48
N PHE A 817 20.95 40.89 -13.68
CA PHE A 817 20.91 40.97 -12.22
C PHE A 817 22.27 41.35 -11.65
N SER A 818 22.23 42.04 -10.51
CA SER A 818 23.41 42.38 -9.74
C SER A 818 24.17 41.13 -9.29
N LEU A 819 25.48 41.31 -9.07
CA LEU A 819 26.32 40.26 -8.51
C LEU A 819 25.94 40.02 -7.05
N ASN A 820 25.70 38.76 -6.70
CA ASN A 820 25.42 38.34 -5.34
C ASN A 820 26.71 38.44 -4.51
N PRO A 821 26.68 39.05 -3.31
CA PRO A 821 27.88 39.26 -2.51
C PRO A 821 28.51 37.97 -1.97
N ASN A 822 27.78 36.84 -1.95
CA ASN A 822 28.29 35.58 -1.43
C ASN A 822 29.26 34.87 -2.39
N ASP A 823 29.07 35.02 -3.70
CA ASP A 823 29.83 34.30 -4.72
C ASP A 823 30.28 35.16 -5.91
N ASN A 824 29.87 36.43 -5.95
CA ASN A 824 30.17 37.38 -7.01
C ASN A 824 29.71 36.92 -8.41
N LEU A 825 28.62 36.15 -8.46
CA LEU A 825 27.90 35.77 -9.68
C LEU A 825 26.57 36.54 -9.78
N PRO A 826 26.03 36.77 -10.99
CA PRO A 826 24.66 37.26 -11.12
C PRO A 826 23.68 36.40 -10.32
N GLU A 827 22.64 37.02 -9.74
CA GLU A 827 21.70 36.35 -8.84
C GLU A 827 21.14 35.04 -9.41
N ASP A 828 20.91 34.96 -10.72
CA ASP A 828 20.35 33.81 -11.42
C ASP A 828 21.35 32.98 -12.21
N ALA A 829 22.65 33.25 -12.10
CA ALA A 829 23.67 32.47 -12.78
C ALA A 829 23.87 31.09 -12.13
N TRP A 830 24.33 30.12 -12.91
CA TRP A 830 24.85 28.84 -12.41
C TRP A 830 26.38 28.82 -12.41
N THR A 831 26.99 29.42 -13.43
CA THR A 831 28.43 29.53 -13.62
C THR A 831 28.79 30.93 -14.09
N GLY A 832 30.04 31.33 -13.88
CA GLY A 832 30.53 32.63 -14.35
C GLY A 832 30.90 32.61 -15.84
N PHE A 833 30.76 33.75 -16.50
CA PHE A 833 31.20 33.94 -17.89
C PHE A 833 32.69 33.63 -18.04
N LEU A 834 33.02 32.56 -18.77
CA LEU A 834 34.37 32.04 -18.99
C LEU A 834 35.15 31.78 -17.68
N LYS A 835 34.42 31.35 -16.65
CA LYS A 835 34.98 30.97 -15.34
C LYS A 835 34.56 29.55 -14.99
N GLU A 836 35.43 28.86 -14.25
CA GLU A 836 35.08 27.58 -13.66
C GLU A 836 34.13 27.79 -12.49
N ALA A 837 33.09 26.96 -12.42
CA ALA A 837 32.17 26.95 -11.29
C ALA A 837 32.86 26.34 -10.05
N GLN A 838 32.36 26.69 -8.86
CA GLN A 838 32.80 26.09 -7.61
C GLN A 838 31.78 25.07 -7.11
N ALA A 839 32.25 23.92 -6.63
CA ALA A 839 31.39 22.91 -6.04
C ALA A 839 30.93 23.33 -4.63
N PRO A 840 29.73 22.90 -4.18
CA PRO A 840 28.76 22.05 -4.88
C PRO A 840 27.96 22.80 -5.95
N PHE A 841 27.71 22.16 -7.09
CA PHE A 841 27.03 22.78 -8.24
C PHE A 841 25.52 22.61 -8.22
N ALA A 842 25.08 21.48 -7.69
CA ALA A 842 23.75 20.95 -7.94
C ALA A 842 23.26 20.11 -6.78
N THR A 843 21.97 19.82 -6.82
CA THR A 843 21.28 18.91 -5.91
C THR A 843 21.56 17.44 -6.21
N ARG A 844 22.35 17.14 -7.26
CA ARG A 844 22.79 15.80 -7.69
C ARG A 844 24.30 15.82 -7.94
N ASP A 845 25.02 14.79 -7.49
CA ASP A 845 26.48 14.69 -7.67
C ASP A 845 26.92 14.58 -9.14
N TRP A 846 26.07 14.00 -9.98
CA TRP A 846 26.37 13.80 -11.40
C TRP A 846 26.09 15.03 -12.27
N LEU A 847 25.39 16.05 -11.75
CA LEU A 847 25.01 17.23 -12.52
C LEU A 847 26.00 18.38 -12.30
N ARG A 848 26.50 18.96 -13.40
CA ARG A 848 27.40 20.13 -13.36
C ARG A 848 27.10 21.14 -14.47
N PRO A 849 27.48 22.43 -14.32
CA PRO A 849 27.46 23.38 -15.43
C PRO A 849 28.53 23.03 -16.48
N PHE A 850 28.51 23.74 -17.60
CA PHE A 850 29.59 23.67 -18.59
C PHE A 850 30.90 24.21 -18.00
N ASN A 851 31.99 23.48 -18.22
CA ASN A 851 33.33 23.97 -17.89
C ASN A 851 33.78 25.03 -18.92
N VAL A 852 34.90 25.71 -18.68
CA VAL A 852 35.34 26.81 -19.56
C VAL A 852 35.62 26.34 -20.99
N SER A 853 36.11 25.12 -21.18
CA SER A 853 36.35 24.56 -22.52
C SER A 853 35.03 24.35 -23.29
N GLU A 854 34.02 23.80 -22.62
CA GLU A 854 32.67 23.61 -23.17
C GLU A 854 32.00 24.97 -23.46
N GLN A 855 32.11 25.94 -22.54
CA GLN A 855 31.61 27.31 -22.75
C GLN A 855 32.23 27.95 -24.01
N LYS A 856 33.56 27.86 -24.17
CA LYS A 856 34.26 28.39 -25.35
C LYS A 856 33.75 27.76 -26.64
N ARG A 857 33.62 26.43 -26.69
CA ARG A 857 33.10 25.72 -27.87
C ARG A 857 31.66 26.11 -28.22
N ILE A 858 30.82 26.32 -27.21
CA ILE A 858 29.44 26.78 -27.42
C ILE A 858 29.43 28.19 -28.05
N LEU A 859 30.20 29.11 -27.47
CA LEU A 859 30.33 30.50 -27.94
C LEU A 859 31.03 30.61 -29.30
N GLU A 860 31.90 29.67 -29.64
CA GLU A 860 32.55 29.58 -30.94
C GLU A 860 31.52 29.36 -32.05
N VAL A 861 30.64 28.36 -31.88
CA VAL A 861 29.49 28.14 -32.79
C VAL A 861 28.53 29.34 -32.74
N GLY A 862 28.35 29.93 -31.56
CA GLY A 862 27.52 31.12 -31.41
C GLY A 862 28.00 32.32 -32.22
N ALA A 863 29.33 32.44 -32.45
CA ALA A 863 29.90 33.49 -33.29
C ALA A 863 29.44 33.32 -34.74
N CYS A 864 29.41 32.08 -35.25
CA CYS A 864 28.89 31.78 -36.59
C CYS A 864 27.43 32.22 -36.75
N LEU A 865 26.59 32.05 -35.72
CA LEU A 865 25.17 32.41 -35.73
C LEU A 865 24.89 33.93 -35.72
N ASN A 866 25.91 34.76 -35.49
CA ASN A 866 25.81 36.22 -35.69
C ASN A 866 25.87 36.60 -37.18
N CYS A 867 26.53 35.79 -38.01
CA CYS A 867 26.70 36.04 -39.44
C CYS A 867 25.80 35.14 -40.31
N HIS A 868 25.52 33.91 -39.85
CA HIS A 868 24.76 32.92 -40.58
C HIS A 868 23.39 32.69 -39.96
N ASP A 869 22.37 32.61 -40.83
CA ASP A 869 21.07 32.10 -40.43
C ASP A 869 21.19 30.63 -39.99
N GLU A 870 20.46 30.25 -38.95
CA GLU A 870 20.54 28.91 -38.37
C GLU A 870 20.07 27.80 -39.32
N LYS A 871 19.27 28.14 -40.34
CA LYS A 871 18.84 27.21 -41.41
C LYS A 871 19.72 27.29 -42.66
N SER A 872 20.82 28.03 -42.61
CA SER A 872 21.73 28.16 -43.75
C SER A 872 22.45 26.85 -44.04
N LYS A 873 22.90 26.67 -45.29
CA LYS A 873 23.70 25.50 -45.70
C LYS A 873 24.99 25.35 -44.90
N VAL A 874 25.60 26.46 -44.48
CA VAL A 874 26.81 26.45 -43.66
C VAL A 874 26.52 25.84 -42.29
N MET A 875 25.42 26.24 -41.66
CA MET A 875 25.04 25.67 -40.36
C MET A 875 24.59 24.21 -40.47
N ASP A 876 23.90 23.80 -41.55
CA ASP A 876 23.58 22.38 -41.78
C ASP A 876 24.85 21.52 -41.96
N GLN A 877 25.88 22.04 -42.66
CA GLN A 877 27.18 21.36 -42.77
C GLN A 877 27.93 21.29 -41.43
N ALA A 878 27.81 22.33 -40.60
CA ALA A 878 28.41 22.37 -39.27
C ALA A 878 27.86 21.27 -38.33
N LEU A 879 26.60 20.85 -38.53
CA LEU A 879 26.00 19.73 -37.77
C LEU A 879 26.64 18.39 -38.13
N ASP A 880 27.03 18.21 -39.40
CA ASP A 880 27.68 17.00 -39.89
C ASP A 880 29.16 16.95 -39.45
N ASP A 881 29.92 18.01 -39.75
CA ASP A 881 31.33 18.15 -39.40
C ASP A 881 31.70 19.64 -39.21
N TYR A 882 31.73 20.07 -37.94
CA TYR A 882 32.08 21.43 -37.57
C TYR A 882 33.51 21.80 -37.96
N GLU A 883 34.48 20.91 -37.73
CA GLU A 883 35.90 21.18 -38.00
C GLU A 883 36.14 21.38 -39.50
N GLN A 884 35.54 20.52 -40.34
CA GLN A 884 35.63 20.66 -41.78
C GLN A 884 34.94 21.95 -42.27
N THR A 885 33.80 22.31 -41.67
CA THR A 885 33.08 23.54 -42.02
C THR A 885 33.92 24.77 -41.67
N LEU A 886 34.51 24.78 -40.46
CA LEU A 886 35.38 25.85 -39.98
C LEU A 886 36.67 25.97 -40.82
N ALA A 887 37.22 24.86 -41.32
CA ALA A 887 38.39 24.86 -42.19
C ALA A 887 38.13 25.49 -43.58
N ARG A 888 36.87 25.52 -44.03
CA ARG A 888 36.46 26.12 -45.31
C ARG A 888 36.05 27.59 -45.20
N ARG A 889 36.26 28.22 -44.04
CA ARG A 889 35.86 29.61 -43.81
C ARG A 889 36.61 30.58 -44.73
N ILE A 890 35.91 31.63 -45.15
CA ILE A 890 36.52 32.76 -45.87
C ILE A 890 37.35 33.63 -44.89
N LYS A 891 38.25 34.47 -45.39
CA LYS A 891 39.16 35.27 -44.55
C LYS A 891 38.41 36.27 -43.66
N GLU A 892 37.25 36.73 -44.10
CA GLU A 892 36.36 37.65 -43.41
C GLU A 892 35.60 36.97 -42.25
N CYS A 893 35.61 35.64 -42.19
CA CYS A 893 35.01 34.88 -41.11
C CYS A 893 35.93 34.91 -39.89
N VAL A 894 35.60 35.80 -38.96
CA VAL A 894 36.25 35.88 -37.66
C VAL A 894 35.47 35.02 -36.68
N VAL A 895 36.16 34.07 -36.07
CA VAL A 895 35.67 33.25 -34.95
C VAL A 895 36.52 33.65 -33.74
N ALA A 896 35.96 33.61 -32.53
CA ALA A 896 36.67 34.11 -31.35
C ALA A 896 38.04 33.41 -31.17
N GLU A 897 39.13 34.17 -31.17
CA GLU A 897 40.48 33.64 -30.96
C GLU A 897 40.72 33.35 -29.47
N GLU A 898 41.50 32.31 -29.15
CA GLU A 898 41.82 31.84 -27.80
C GLU A 898 42.54 32.85 -26.88
N ARG A 899 42.75 34.10 -27.29
CA ARG A 899 43.60 35.07 -26.58
C ARG A 899 42.85 36.32 -26.13
N GLY A 900 42.39 36.27 -24.88
CA GLY A 900 42.31 37.42 -23.98
C GLY A 900 41.02 38.25 -24.04
N VAL A 901 39.97 37.79 -23.35
CA VAL A 901 38.76 38.58 -23.08
C VAL A 901 39.02 39.48 -21.87
N LYS A 902 38.94 40.82 -22.06
CA LYS A 902 38.99 41.81 -20.98
C LYS A 902 37.60 42.04 -20.41
N LEU A 903 37.44 41.85 -19.10
CA LEU A 903 36.26 42.29 -18.35
C LEU A 903 36.26 43.82 -18.26
N HIS A 904 35.28 44.48 -18.90
CA HIS A 904 34.93 45.85 -18.58
C HIS A 904 33.82 45.84 -17.54
N THR A 905 34.16 46.20 -16.30
CA THR A 905 33.19 46.58 -15.27
C THR A 905 32.96 48.08 -15.40
N SER A 906 31.78 48.50 -15.87
CA SER A 906 31.34 49.88 -15.65
C SER A 906 31.08 50.05 -14.16
N LYS A 907 31.71 51.08 -13.57
CA LYS A 907 31.55 51.48 -12.17
C LYS A 907 30.11 51.84 -11.81
#